data_AF-A0A7X4CMT4-F1
#
_entry.id   AF-A0A7X4CMT4-F1
#
_cell.length_a   1.000
_cell.length_b   1.000
_cell.length_c   1.000
_cell.angle_alpha   90.00
_cell.angle_beta   90.00
_cell.angle_gamma   90.00
#
_symmetry.space_group_name_H-M   'P 1'
#
loop_
_entity.id
_entity.type
_entity.pdbx_description
1 polymer ?
#
loop_
_entity_poly.entity_id
_entity_poly.type
_entity_poly.pdbx_seq_one_letter_code
_entity_poly.pdbx_strand_id
1 'polypeptide(L)'
;MATSFKIGHRELWTCALIVLLSLGLRLFYLSELSTSPLFSVPVVDARTYVDDARYLSEVSWAGRPTPFWQPPLYPYLLGLLFSLSGENYYLPRLLQALFGALICGCTYLLGLRLFPPAVALGAGVVAAFYGPLIYFGGELLPTIPALLLDLALLLLLLTAPLKQRWPWLIVGLTLGLAALAVSNILLFAPVLLAWLWFSQGNFVQRGALLLLGIALVIAPVALRNYLVGDDWVLISHNAGINFYIGNNPDYQTTVDIRPGRAWLELAEMPEREAGIERPSAKSRFFFARAWDFAADNPLDYAWLQLYKLYLFWHGDEIKRNIDPYFARRDSALLSALLWKKGVAFPFGSVAPFALLGLVLFARTSAGKTEQGRLFLLFTMTYMVSVVLFFVTARYRLPVVPLLLLYAGFGMYSLWKEAQYRSKALVALPLLLLMANVGAGAMDAEGEPQQHFWLGYAYERNGMPANAMREYKWVLNQLPDHDDALLRLAALYVDEKEYHKAVNLYRKYLEFYPEGDRVRYFLGNALLHMRRYADAIATYAQVAKKRPDWAAIHGRIGYAYSMAGQLGQAADAYRRTLTLRPDSTVVRYQLARLYETEGQLQAAATEYRTLLEQTPAEPEYRIRLADLLIEEASDGQMTSLLEPTPQTQRAEALLRRAIDLDPNRVQGYWSMGLLLARQNRYPEALAFFEKIAELAPQDPQVHACLGNLYDRLGRAAEAQDHFAEYDLLKRKRRLQDKAMAEVEKNLELVQKILGQR
;
A
#
# COMPACT_ATOMS: atom_id res chain seq x y z
N MET A 1 -44.00 35.80 11.36
CA MET A 1 -44.62 34.52 11.73
C MET A 1 -43.87 33.41 11.02
N ALA A 2 -43.01 32.66 11.74
CA ALA A 2 -42.35 31.48 11.19
C ALA A 2 -43.31 30.31 11.36
N THR A 3 -44.09 29.99 10.33
CA THR A 3 -44.84 28.74 10.26
C THR A 3 -43.82 27.60 10.39
N SER A 4 -43.94 26.79 11.45
CA SER A 4 -43.08 25.62 11.60
C SER A 4 -43.31 24.72 10.38
N PHE A 5 -42.33 24.61 9.50
CA PHE A 5 -42.39 23.68 8.40
C PHE A 5 -42.52 22.26 8.97
N LYS A 6 -43.73 21.70 8.96
CA LYS A 6 -44.00 20.32 9.38
C LYS A 6 -43.93 19.44 8.14
N ILE A 7 -43.03 18.46 8.18
CA ILE A 7 -42.96 17.42 7.15
C ILE A 7 -44.15 16.50 7.38
N GLY A 8 -45.04 16.37 6.39
CA GLY A 8 -46.19 15.48 6.48
C GLY A 8 -45.80 14.01 6.30
N HIS A 9 -46.74 13.11 6.59
CA HIS A 9 -46.53 11.67 6.43
C HIS A 9 -46.18 11.30 4.98
N ARG A 10 -46.80 11.97 3.99
CA ARG A 10 -46.55 11.71 2.56
C ARG A 10 -45.10 12.02 2.19
N GLU A 11 -44.57 13.13 2.68
CA GLU A 11 -43.20 13.56 2.43
C GLU A 11 -42.21 12.59 3.07
N LEU A 12 -42.49 12.09 4.29
CA LEU A 12 -41.66 11.07 4.95
C LEU A 12 -41.65 9.76 4.16
N TRP A 13 -42.80 9.30 3.66
CA TRP A 13 -42.88 8.11 2.80
C TRP A 13 -42.10 8.30 1.50
N THR A 14 -42.19 9.48 0.88
CA THR A 14 -41.42 9.80 -0.33
C THR A 14 -39.91 9.79 -0.04
N CYS A 15 -39.49 10.35 1.09
CA CYS A 15 -38.10 10.28 1.53
C CYS A 15 -37.62 8.83 1.70
N ALA A 16 -38.43 7.99 2.37
CA ALA A 16 -38.12 6.57 2.55
C ALA A 16 -37.99 5.83 1.21
N LEU A 17 -38.87 6.09 0.24
CA LEU A 17 -38.80 5.50 -1.09
C LEU A 17 -37.53 5.92 -1.85
N ILE A 18 -37.12 7.19 -1.76
CA ILE A 18 -35.86 7.67 -2.35
C ILE A 18 -34.68 6.94 -1.71
N VAL A 19 -34.66 6.81 -0.38
CA VAL A 19 -33.59 6.09 0.35
C VAL A 19 -33.55 4.63 -0.08
N LEU A 20 -34.69 3.93 -0.15
CA LEU A 20 -34.75 2.52 -0.56
C LEU A 20 -34.29 2.31 -2.00
N LEU A 21 -34.75 3.14 -2.94
CA LEU A 21 -34.29 3.12 -4.33
C LEU A 21 -32.77 3.34 -4.41
N SER A 22 -32.28 4.36 -3.71
CA SER A 22 -30.87 4.73 -3.68
C SER A 22 -29.98 3.65 -3.06
N LEU A 23 -30.49 2.96 -2.04
CA LEU A 23 -29.81 1.83 -1.40
C LEU A 23 -29.74 0.64 -2.37
N GLY A 24 -30.84 0.30 -3.05
CA GLY A 24 -30.87 -0.76 -4.07
C GLY A 24 -29.81 -0.57 -5.16
N LEU A 25 -29.68 0.65 -5.70
CA LEU A 25 -28.65 0.99 -6.70
C LEU A 25 -27.22 0.82 -6.16
N ARG A 26 -26.97 1.22 -4.91
CA ARG A 26 -25.64 1.12 -4.28
C ARG A 26 -25.28 -0.31 -3.91
N LEU A 27 -26.25 -1.12 -3.48
CA LEU A 27 -26.05 -2.55 -3.25
C LEU A 27 -25.77 -3.28 -4.56
N PHE A 28 -26.46 -2.91 -5.64
CA PHE A 28 -26.17 -3.44 -6.97
C PHE A 28 -24.74 -3.08 -7.41
N TYR A 29 -24.36 -1.80 -7.31
CA TYR A 29 -22.98 -1.38 -7.59
C TYR A 29 -21.95 -2.12 -6.72
N LEU A 30 -22.21 -2.28 -5.41
CA LEU A 30 -21.31 -2.98 -4.50
C LEU A 30 -21.12 -4.45 -4.91
N SER A 31 -22.18 -5.09 -5.43
CA SER A 31 -22.09 -6.45 -5.96
C SER A 31 -21.20 -6.52 -7.20
N GLU A 32 -21.31 -5.57 -8.14
CA GLU A 32 -20.42 -5.50 -9.31
C GLU A 32 -18.97 -5.23 -8.88
N LEU A 33 -18.75 -4.21 -8.04
CA LEU A 33 -17.44 -3.80 -7.56
C LEU A 33 -16.72 -4.92 -6.80
N SER A 34 -17.44 -5.81 -6.11
CA SER A 34 -16.87 -6.95 -5.37
C SER A 34 -16.07 -7.92 -6.25
N THR A 35 -16.30 -7.89 -7.56
CA THR A 35 -15.56 -8.70 -8.54
C THR A 35 -14.24 -8.06 -8.98
N SER A 36 -14.04 -6.77 -8.70
CA SER A 36 -12.81 -6.05 -9.06
C SER A 36 -11.65 -6.47 -8.15
N PRO A 37 -10.45 -6.69 -8.68
CA PRO A 37 -9.26 -6.96 -7.84
C PRO A 37 -8.93 -5.78 -6.90
N LEU A 38 -9.39 -4.56 -7.21
CA LEU A 38 -9.21 -3.37 -6.38
C LEU A 38 -10.14 -3.37 -5.15
N PHE A 39 -11.13 -4.25 -5.10
CA PHE A 39 -12.03 -4.36 -3.95
C PHE A 39 -11.30 -4.80 -2.68
N SER A 40 -10.48 -5.84 -2.81
CA SER A 40 -9.69 -6.46 -1.75
C SER A 40 -8.32 -5.82 -1.53
N VAL A 41 -7.93 -4.86 -2.38
CA VAL A 41 -6.61 -4.22 -2.33
C VAL A 41 -6.76 -2.71 -2.37
N PRO A 42 -6.85 -2.05 -1.21
CA PRO A 42 -6.87 -0.60 -1.13
C PRO A 42 -5.59 0.02 -1.73
N VAL A 43 -5.76 1.08 -2.50
CA VAL A 43 -4.67 1.80 -3.19
C VAL A 43 -4.75 3.31 -2.95
N VAL A 44 -3.65 4.03 -3.21
CA VAL A 44 -3.57 5.49 -3.03
C VAL A 44 -4.04 5.91 -1.62
N ASP A 45 -4.96 6.88 -1.49
CA ASP A 45 -5.40 7.34 -0.16
C ASP A 45 -6.18 6.28 0.61
N ALA A 46 -6.94 5.42 -0.09
CA ALA A 46 -7.70 4.34 0.57
C ALA A 46 -6.77 3.41 1.36
N ARG A 47 -5.57 3.15 0.81
CA ARG A 47 -4.52 2.41 1.51
C ARG A 47 -4.08 3.11 2.78
N THR A 48 -3.88 4.43 2.73
CA THR A 48 -3.45 5.21 3.91
C THR A 48 -4.49 5.13 5.03
N TYR A 49 -5.78 5.31 4.71
CA TYR A 49 -6.86 5.19 5.68
C TYR A 49 -6.96 3.78 6.29
N VAL A 50 -6.80 2.74 5.47
CA VAL A 50 -6.83 1.34 5.93
C VAL A 50 -5.61 1.01 6.78
N ASP A 51 -4.41 1.46 6.41
CA ASP A 51 -3.19 1.21 7.18
C ASP A 51 -3.20 1.92 8.54
N ASP A 52 -3.82 3.09 8.64
CA ASP A 52 -4.06 3.77 9.93
C ASP A 52 -5.15 3.08 10.75
N ALA A 53 -6.24 2.65 10.11
CA ALA A 53 -7.30 1.87 10.76
C ALA A 53 -6.78 0.54 11.33
N ARG A 54 -5.94 -0.17 10.59
CA ARG A 54 -5.29 -1.41 11.04
C ARG A 54 -4.43 -1.16 12.27
N TYR A 55 -3.63 -0.09 12.26
CA TYR A 55 -2.84 0.29 13.43
C TYR A 55 -3.74 0.61 14.65
N LEU A 56 -4.85 1.33 14.44
CA LEU A 56 -5.81 1.66 15.49
C LEU A 56 -6.45 0.41 16.11
N SER A 57 -6.84 -0.58 15.28
CA SER A 57 -7.51 -1.79 15.74
C SER A 57 -6.58 -2.83 16.36
N GLU A 58 -5.32 -2.91 15.91
CA GLU A 58 -4.38 -3.97 16.32
C GLU A 58 -3.34 -3.53 17.34
N VAL A 59 -2.92 -2.25 17.30
CA VAL A 59 -1.77 -1.76 18.07
C VAL A 59 -2.20 -0.77 19.14
N SER A 60 -2.86 0.32 18.78
CA SER A 60 -3.29 1.33 19.75
C SER A 60 -4.36 2.27 19.21
N TRP A 61 -5.44 2.43 19.98
CA TRP A 61 -6.48 3.44 19.75
C TRP A 61 -5.98 4.89 19.88
N ALA A 62 -4.79 5.10 20.42
CA ALA A 62 -4.12 6.39 20.35
C ALA A 62 -3.57 6.68 18.94
N GLY A 63 -3.54 5.72 18.01
CA GLY A 63 -2.95 5.86 16.68
C GLY A 63 -1.41 5.82 16.67
N ARG A 64 -0.80 6.01 15.50
CA ARG A 64 0.66 5.99 15.32
C ARG A 64 1.36 7.05 16.18
N PRO A 65 2.63 6.87 16.60
CA PRO A 65 3.36 7.82 17.46
C PRO A 65 3.82 9.07 16.68
N THR A 66 2.96 9.63 15.85
CA THR A 66 3.16 10.84 15.06
C THR A 66 1.83 11.59 14.96
N PRO A 67 1.82 12.92 14.78
CA PRO A 67 0.60 13.67 14.46
C PRO A 67 -0.08 13.08 13.21
N PHE A 68 -1.40 13.20 13.14
CA PHE A 68 -2.15 12.63 12.02
C PHE A 68 -1.77 13.29 10.69
N TRP A 69 -1.49 12.48 9.67
CA TRP A 69 -1.27 12.92 8.29
C TRP A 69 -2.57 13.45 7.67
N GLN A 70 -3.68 12.73 7.87
CA GLN A 70 -5.03 13.07 7.37
C GLN A 70 -6.05 13.18 8.52
N PRO A 71 -7.20 13.84 8.32
CA PRO A 71 -8.23 13.93 9.34
C PRO A 71 -8.69 12.54 9.86
N PRO A 72 -8.77 12.33 11.18
CA PRO A 72 -8.75 10.98 11.75
C PRO A 72 -10.13 10.32 11.88
N LEU A 73 -11.24 11.01 11.63
CA LEU A 73 -12.59 10.45 11.88
C LEU A 73 -12.82 9.14 11.10
N TYR A 74 -12.39 9.10 9.84
CA TYR A 74 -12.59 7.92 8.99
C TYR A 74 -11.66 6.74 9.37
N PRO A 75 -10.35 6.94 9.63
CA PRO A 75 -9.51 5.92 10.27
C PRO A 75 -10.12 5.33 11.55
N TYR A 76 -10.65 6.16 12.45
CA TYR A 76 -11.31 5.69 13.67
C TYR A 76 -12.57 4.88 13.38
N LEU A 77 -13.41 5.31 12.43
CA LEU A 77 -14.58 4.55 11.99
C LEU A 77 -14.17 3.18 11.42
N LEU A 78 -13.18 3.14 10.54
CA LEU A 78 -12.66 1.89 9.97
C LEU A 78 -12.05 1.00 11.04
N GLY A 79 -11.23 1.55 11.94
CA GLY A 79 -10.62 0.79 13.05
C GLY A 79 -11.67 0.17 13.96
N LEU A 80 -12.79 0.86 14.21
CA LEU A 80 -13.93 0.30 14.94
C LEU A 80 -14.54 -0.88 14.20
N LEU A 81 -14.82 -0.74 12.90
CA LEU A 81 -15.37 -1.84 12.10
C LEU A 81 -14.40 -3.03 12.03
N PHE A 82 -13.09 -2.77 11.94
CA PHE A 82 -12.07 -3.82 11.93
C PHE A 82 -11.95 -4.52 13.27
N SER A 83 -12.06 -3.80 14.40
CA SER A 83 -12.08 -4.41 15.73
C SER A 83 -13.28 -5.34 15.95
N LEU A 84 -14.41 -5.08 15.26
CA LEU A 84 -15.64 -5.84 15.40
C LEU A 84 -15.75 -7.03 14.43
N SER A 85 -15.17 -6.93 13.23
CA SER A 85 -15.39 -7.89 12.14
C SER A 85 -14.12 -8.42 11.48
N GLY A 86 -12.95 -8.10 12.03
CA GLY A 86 -11.65 -8.28 11.38
C GLY A 86 -11.48 -7.32 10.21
N GLU A 87 -10.39 -7.46 9.46
CA GLU A 87 -10.10 -6.63 8.28
C GLU A 87 -11.02 -6.99 7.09
N ASN A 88 -12.32 -6.74 7.25
CA ASN A 88 -13.35 -6.98 6.25
C ASN A 88 -13.71 -5.68 5.53
N TYR A 89 -13.34 -5.58 4.27
CA TYR A 89 -13.58 -4.36 3.48
C TYR A 89 -14.99 -4.25 2.88
N TYR A 90 -15.83 -5.28 3.01
CA TYR A 90 -17.22 -5.22 2.56
C TYR A 90 -18.08 -4.41 3.53
N LEU A 91 -17.88 -4.56 4.84
CA LEU A 91 -18.71 -3.91 5.87
C LEU A 91 -18.60 -2.37 5.84
N PRO A 92 -17.41 -1.74 5.77
CA PRO A 92 -17.31 -0.29 5.61
C PRO A 92 -17.99 0.22 4.33
N ARG A 93 -17.88 -0.51 3.22
CA ARG A 93 -18.54 -0.15 1.95
C ARG A 93 -20.06 -0.28 2.02
N LEU A 94 -20.56 -1.30 2.71
CA LEU A 94 -21.99 -1.45 2.99
C LEU A 94 -22.52 -0.28 3.83
N LEU A 95 -21.78 0.13 4.87
CA LEU A 95 -22.13 1.29 5.68
C LEU A 95 -22.15 2.59 4.85
N GLN A 96 -21.17 2.76 3.95
CA GLN A 96 -21.16 3.88 3.03
C GLN A 96 -22.28 3.83 1.99
N ALA A 97 -22.70 2.65 1.55
CA ALA A 97 -23.88 2.50 0.69
C ALA A 97 -25.14 3.02 1.41
N LEU A 98 -25.30 2.70 2.70
CA LEU A 98 -26.36 3.24 3.54
C LEU A 98 -26.25 4.76 3.70
N PHE A 99 -25.07 5.29 4.04
CA PHE A 99 -24.86 6.75 4.15
C PHE A 99 -25.14 7.46 2.82
N GLY A 100 -24.71 6.88 1.70
CA GLY A 100 -25.00 7.38 0.36
C GLY A 100 -26.50 7.42 0.05
N ALA A 101 -27.27 6.43 0.52
CA ALA A 101 -28.72 6.44 0.39
C ALA A 101 -29.38 7.51 1.27
N LEU A 102 -28.90 7.69 2.50
CA LEU A 102 -29.35 8.74 3.41
C LEU A 102 -29.06 10.14 2.84
N ILE A 103 -27.93 10.35 2.16
CA ILE A 103 -27.59 11.61 1.48
C ILE A 103 -28.68 11.99 0.46
N CYS A 104 -29.19 11.05 -0.32
CA CYS A 104 -30.28 11.31 -1.28
C CYS A 104 -31.59 11.71 -0.56
N GLY A 105 -31.93 11.05 0.54
CA GLY A 105 -33.06 11.42 1.39
C GLY A 105 -32.88 12.80 2.03
N CYS A 106 -31.71 13.09 2.59
CA CYS A 106 -31.35 14.41 3.14
C CYS A 106 -31.43 15.51 2.08
N THR A 107 -31.02 15.23 0.83
CA THR A 107 -31.14 16.16 -0.30
C THR A 107 -32.60 16.54 -0.55
N TYR A 108 -33.50 15.54 -0.57
CA TYR A 108 -34.94 15.75 -0.68
C TYR A 108 -35.50 16.58 0.47
N LEU A 109 -35.18 16.20 1.72
CA LEU A 109 -35.66 16.92 2.92
C LEU A 109 -35.16 18.35 2.98
N LEU A 110 -33.92 18.60 2.57
CA LEU A 110 -33.33 19.93 2.47
C LEU A 110 -34.03 20.74 1.37
N GLY A 111 -34.31 20.13 0.23
CA GLY A 111 -35.04 20.73 -0.87
C GLY A 111 -36.43 21.20 -0.46
N LEU A 112 -37.19 20.38 0.28
CA LEU A 112 -38.53 20.70 0.76
C LEU A 112 -38.58 21.98 1.61
N ARG A 113 -37.47 22.38 2.24
CA ARG A 113 -37.40 23.56 3.10
C ARG A 113 -37.34 24.87 2.33
N LEU A 114 -36.67 24.87 1.17
CA LEU A 114 -36.33 26.10 0.44
C LEU A 114 -36.91 26.15 -0.98
N PHE A 115 -37.29 25.01 -1.53
CA PHE A 115 -37.69 24.85 -2.92
C PHE A 115 -39.08 24.21 -3.04
N PRO A 116 -39.74 24.35 -4.21
CA PRO A 116 -40.98 23.64 -4.49
C PRO A 116 -40.82 22.11 -4.34
N PRO A 117 -41.85 21.36 -3.91
CA PRO A 117 -41.76 19.90 -3.71
C PRO A 117 -41.29 19.11 -4.94
N ALA A 118 -41.62 19.57 -6.15
CA ALA A 118 -41.16 18.97 -7.39
C ALA A 118 -39.63 19.06 -7.56
N VAL A 119 -39.03 20.20 -7.18
CA VAL A 119 -37.57 20.41 -7.22
C VAL A 119 -36.89 19.51 -6.19
N ALA A 120 -37.45 19.45 -4.98
CA ALA A 120 -36.94 18.58 -3.92
C ALA A 120 -36.93 17.11 -4.36
N LEU A 121 -38.07 16.62 -4.89
CA LEU A 121 -38.22 15.25 -5.39
C LEU A 121 -37.23 14.96 -6.53
N GLY A 122 -37.17 15.85 -7.53
CA GLY A 122 -36.26 15.73 -8.65
C GLY A 122 -34.79 15.64 -8.22
N ALA A 123 -34.35 16.54 -7.32
CA ALA A 123 -32.98 16.53 -6.82
C ALA A 123 -32.64 15.26 -6.02
N GLY A 124 -33.57 14.79 -5.17
CA GLY A 124 -33.37 13.54 -4.40
C GLY A 124 -33.26 12.30 -5.29
N VAL A 125 -34.09 12.21 -6.34
CA VAL A 125 -34.04 11.11 -7.32
C VAL A 125 -32.78 11.21 -8.18
N VAL A 126 -32.45 12.39 -8.72
CA VAL A 126 -31.22 12.56 -9.51
C VAL A 126 -29.97 12.26 -8.68
N ALA A 127 -29.94 12.64 -7.40
CA ALA A 127 -28.85 12.28 -6.49
C ALA A 127 -28.71 10.75 -6.32
N ALA A 128 -29.81 9.99 -6.37
CA ALA A 128 -29.77 8.53 -6.29
C ALA A 128 -29.05 7.90 -7.50
N PHE A 129 -29.20 8.50 -8.69
CA PHE A 129 -28.56 8.09 -9.96
C PHE A 129 -27.29 8.89 -10.31
N TYR A 130 -26.79 9.74 -9.42
CA TYR A 130 -25.61 10.55 -9.69
C TYR A 130 -24.36 9.67 -9.61
N GLY A 131 -23.79 9.29 -10.75
CA GLY A 131 -22.67 8.33 -10.88
C GLY A 131 -21.55 8.52 -9.85
N PRO A 132 -20.97 9.73 -9.68
CA PRO A 132 -19.93 9.98 -8.67
C PRO A 132 -20.36 9.71 -7.22
N LEU A 133 -21.62 9.95 -6.84
CA LEU A 133 -22.12 9.63 -5.50
C LEU A 133 -22.19 8.11 -5.26
N ILE A 134 -22.39 7.33 -6.31
CA ILE A 134 -22.35 5.86 -6.26
C ILE A 134 -20.88 5.39 -6.21
N TYR A 135 -20.04 5.89 -7.13
CA TYR A 135 -18.61 5.56 -7.22
C TYR A 135 -17.89 5.77 -5.88
N PHE A 136 -17.94 6.98 -5.32
CA PHE A 136 -17.30 7.28 -4.03
C PHE A 136 -17.96 6.56 -2.84
N GLY A 137 -19.17 6.01 -3.00
CA GLY A 137 -19.80 5.11 -2.02
C GLY A 137 -19.11 3.75 -1.92
N GLY A 138 -18.47 3.28 -3.00
CA GLY A 138 -17.68 2.05 -3.02
C GLY A 138 -16.21 2.25 -2.66
N GLU A 139 -15.71 3.48 -2.59
CA GLU A 139 -14.31 3.78 -2.26
C GLU A 139 -14.12 3.91 -0.76
N LEU A 140 -13.03 3.36 -0.19
CA LEU A 140 -12.73 3.49 1.24
C LEU A 140 -12.15 4.88 1.56
N LEU A 141 -12.98 5.91 1.48
CA LEU A 141 -12.62 7.33 1.62
C LEU A 141 -13.62 8.07 2.52
N PRO A 142 -13.22 9.16 3.20
CA PRO A 142 -14.09 9.95 4.07
C PRO A 142 -15.19 10.73 3.34
N THR A 143 -15.21 10.72 2.00
CA THR A 143 -16.05 11.61 1.18
C THR A 143 -17.55 11.47 1.49
N ILE A 144 -18.05 10.24 1.58
CA ILE A 144 -19.48 9.98 1.84
C ILE A 144 -19.87 10.29 3.30
N PRO A 145 -19.13 9.83 4.33
CA PRO A 145 -19.37 10.28 5.70
C PRO A 145 -19.34 11.80 5.87
N ALA A 146 -18.37 12.49 5.27
CA ALA A 146 -18.24 13.94 5.34
C ALA A 146 -19.46 14.65 4.71
N LEU A 147 -19.86 14.23 3.51
CA LEU A 147 -21.03 14.79 2.83
C LEU A 147 -22.32 14.58 3.63
N LEU A 148 -22.49 13.42 4.29
CA LEU A 148 -23.65 13.20 5.15
C LEU A 148 -23.65 14.16 6.35
N LEU A 149 -22.50 14.39 6.97
CA LEU A 149 -22.34 15.36 8.07
C LEU A 149 -22.60 16.79 7.61
N ASP A 150 -22.16 17.17 6.41
CA ASP A 150 -22.41 18.49 5.81
C ASP A 150 -23.90 18.73 5.56
N LEU A 151 -24.63 17.72 5.05
CA LEU A 151 -26.08 17.82 4.89
C LEU A 151 -26.83 17.83 6.22
N ALA A 152 -26.37 17.05 7.21
CA ALA A 152 -26.93 17.09 8.56
C ALA A 152 -26.74 18.46 9.20
N LEU A 153 -25.56 19.06 9.06
CA LEU A 153 -25.26 20.43 9.50
C LEU A 153 -26.21 21.44 8.85
N LEU A 154 -26.40 21.36 7.53
CA LEU A 154 -27.34 22.24 6.82
C LEU A 154 -28.79 22.05 7.26
N LEU A 155 -29.24 20.80 7.42
CA LEU A 155 -30.57 20.52 7.95
C LEU A 155 -30.73 21.12 9.36
N LEU A 156 -29.76 20.95 10.25
CA LEU A 156 -29.78 21.57 11.58
C LEU A 156 -29.88 23.10 11.49
N LEU A 157 -29.08 23.73 10.64
CA LEU A 157 -29.10 25.18 10.42
C LEU A 157 -30.42 25.69 9.84
N LEU A 158 -31.08 24.93 8.96
CA LEU A 158 -32.35 25.32 8.35
C LEU A 158 -33.59 24.91 9.18
N THR A 159 -33.43 24.02 10.15
CA THR A 159 -34.53 23.51 10.99
C THR A 159 -34.56 24.14 12.39
N ALA A 160 -33.39 24.41 12.97
CA ALA A 160 -33.30 24.95 14.30
C ALA A 160 -33.90 26.36 14.32
N PRO A 161 -34.68 26.72 15.36
CA PRO A 161 -35.03 28.11 15.60
C PRO A 161 -33.73 28.86 15.88
N LEU A 162 -33.22 29.56 14.86
CA LEU A 162 -31.95 30.30 14.84
C LEU A 162 -31.79 31.26 16.04
N LYS A 163 -32.91 31.57 16.72
CA LYS A 163 -32.96 32.41 17.92
C LYS A 163 -32.62 31.69 19.23
N GLN A 164 -32.64 30.37 19.30
CA GLN A 164 -32.30 29.59 20.51
C GLN A 164 -30.78 29.42 20.66
N ARG A 165 -30.29 29.24 21.90
CA ARG A 165 -28.85 29.14 22.20
C ARG A 165 -28.28 27.73 22.04
N TRP A 166 -28.92 26.72 22.62
CA TRP A 166 -28.41 25.33 22.66
C TRP A 166 -28.22 24.65 21.30
N PRO A 167 -29.04 24.91 20.26
CA PRO A 167 -28.79 24.35 18.94
C PRO A 167 -27.41 24.71 18.36
N TRP A 168 -26.83 25.85 18.73
CA TRP A 168 -25.50 26.27 18.26
C TRP A 168 -24.37 25.38 18.79
N LEU A 169 -24.53 24.78 19.97
CA LEU A 169 -23.60 23.76 20.47
C LEU A 169 -23.63 22.53 19.56
N ILE A 170 -24.83 22.06 19.20
CA ILE A 170 -25.01 20.90 18.31
C ILE A 170 -24.46 21.21 16.92
N VAL A 171 -24.73 22.40 16.36
CA VAL A 171 -24.14 22.87 15.10
C VAL A 171 -22.61 22.85 15.19
N GLY A 172 -22.03 23.33 16.30
CA GLY A 172 -20.58 23.28 16.52
C GLY A 172 -20.01 21.87 16.61
N LEU A 173 -20.68 20.96 17.31
CA LEU A 173 -20.30 19.54 17.39
C LEU A 173 -20.35 18.89 16.00
N THR A 174 -21.40 19.12 15.21
CA THR A 174 -21.53 18.57 13.85
C THR A 174 -20.47 19.15 12.91
N LEU A 175 -20.21 20.47 12.97
CA LEU A 175 -19.15 21.10 12.18
C LEU A 175 -17.76 20.58 12.58
N GLY A 176 -17.51 20.39 13.88
CA GLY A 176 -16.28 19.78 14.39
C GLY A 176 -16.09 18.34 13.90
N LEU A 177 -17.14 17.52 13.92
CA LEU A 177 -17.11 16.16 13.40
C LEU A 177 -16.87 16.14 11.88
N ALA A 178 -17.56 17.00 11.13
CA ALA A 178 -17.32 17.16 9.69
C ALA A 178 -15.86 17.55 9.40
N ALA A 179 -15.28 18.43 10.21
CA ALA A 179 -13.89 18.85 10.09
C ALA A 179 -12.88 17.72 10.37
N LEU A 180 -13.21 16.77 11.25
CA LEU A 180 -12.41 15.56 11.46
C LEU A 180 -12.54 14.53 10.34
N ALA A 181 -13.56 14.63 9.46
CA ALA A 181 -13.63 13.84 8.22
C ALA A 181 -12.89 14.53 7.08
N VAL A 182 -13.20 15.81 6.81
CA VAL A 182 -12.54 16.65 5.81
C VAL A 182 -12.46 18.09 6.31
N SER A 183 -11.25 18.59 6.55
CA SER A 183 -11.04 19.82 7.32
C SER A 183 -11.34 21.13 6.55
N ASN A 184 -11.55 21.09 5.23
CA ASN A 184 -11.86 22.28 4.44
C ASN A 184 -13.18 22.95 4.88
N ILE A 185 -14.11 22.19 5.45
CA ILE A 185 -15.38 22.70 6.00
C ILE A 185 -15.18 23.75 7.10
N LEU A 186 -14.01 23.78 7.77
CA LEU A 186 -13.69 24.80 8.77
C LEU A 186 -13.66 26.23 8.21
N LEU A 187 -13.49 26.41 6.90
CA LEU A 187 -13.62 27.72 6.25
C LEU A 187 -15.04 28.30 6.38
N PHE A 188 -16.05 27.46 6.66
CA PHE A 188 -17.41 27.92 6.94
C PHE A 188 -17.60 28.46 8.36
N ALA A 189 -16.77 28.08 9.32
CA ALA A 189 -16.87 28.57 10.70
C ALA A 189 -16.79 30.12 10.82
N PRO A 190 -15.79 30.82 10.24
CA PRO A 190 -15.74 32.27 10.30
C PRO A 190 -16.90 32.93 9.54
N VAL A 191 -17.36 32.35 8.42
CA VAL A 191 -18.52 32.84 7.67
C VAL A 191 -19.80 32.74 8.51
N LEU A 192 -19.96 31.63 9.23
CA LEU A 192 -21.11 31.41 10.11
C LEU A 192 -21.09 32.35 11.33
N LEU A 193 -19.91 32.62 11.90
CA LEU A 193 -19.74 33.62 12.97
C LEU A 193 -20.05 35.03 12.47
N ALA A 194 -19.56 35.41 11.30
CA ALA A 194 -19.89 36.70 10.68
C ALA A 194 -21.39 36.81 10.42
N TRP A 195 -22.02 35.76 9.89
CA TRP A 195 -23.46 35.72 9.68
C TRP A 195 -24.23 35.91 11.01
N LEU A 196 -23.83 35.20 12.07
CA LEU A 196 -24.39 35.34 13.41
C LEU A 196 -24.27 36.76 13.99
N TRP A 197 -23.15 37.44 13.72
CA TRP A 197 -22.90 38.81 14.16
C TRP A 197 -23.91 39.77 13.54
N PHE A 198 -24.18 39.62 12.24
CA PHE A 198 -25.09 40.48 11.50
C PHE A 198 -26.58 40.10 11.63
N SER A 199 -26.92 38.88 12.07
CA SER A 199 -28.28 38.34 12.06
C SER A 199 -29.18 38.77 13.25
N GLN A 200 -29.10 40.01 13.73
CA GLN A 200 -29.90 40.58 14.85
C GLN A 200 -30.18 39.59 16.03
N GLY A 201 -29.25 39.46 16.97
CA GLY A 201 -29.44 38.65 18.19
C GLY A 201 -28.24 38.63 19.15
N ASN A 202 -28.32 37.81 20.19
CA ASN A 202 -27.25 37.59 21.19
C ASN A 202 -26.09 36.77 20.59
N PHE A 203 -25.30 37.42 19.74
CA PHE A 203 -24.14 36.84 19.05
C PHE A 203 -23.18 36.16 20.02
N VAL A 204 -22.82 36.84 21.12
CA VAL A 204 -21.76 36.39 22.04
C VAL A 204 -22.06 34.98 22.55
N GLN A 205 -23.27 34.72 23.04
CA GLN A 205 -23.62 33.39 23.55
C GLN A 205 -23.66 32.33 22.44
N ARG A 206 -24.21 32.65 21.27
CA ARG A 206 -24.37 31.67 20.17
C ARG A 206 -23.03 31.35 19.52
N GLY A 207 -22.21 32.36 19.27
CA GLY A 207 -20.85 32.22 18.76
C GLY A 207 -19.97 31.44 19.74
N ALA A 208 -20.07 31.71 21.05
CA ALA A 208 -19.35 30.94 22.06
C ALA A 208 -19.77 29.46 22.08
N LEU A 209 -21.07 29.16 22.01
CA LEU A 209 -21.55 27.77 21.96
C LEU A 209 -21.13 27.05 20.67
N LEU A 210 -21.15 27.75 19.53
CA LEU A 210 -20.65 27.23 18.26
C LEU A 210 -19.16 26.86 18.37
N LEU A 211 -18.32 27.80 18.84
CA LEU A 211 -16.90 27.58 19.04
C LEU A 211 -16.61 26.49 20.07
N LEU A 212 -17.38 26.43 21.16
CA LEU A 212 -17.27 25.38 22.16
C LEU A 212 -17.57 24.00 21.55
N GLY A 213 -18.63 23.87 20.75
CA GLY A 213 -18.94 22.61 20.07
C GLY A 213 -17.84 22.16 19.13
N ILE A 214 -17.28 23.07 18.35
CA ILE A 214 -16.13 22.78 17.46
C ILE A 214 -14.92 22.33 18.30
N ALA A 215 -14.60 23.07 19.36
CA ALA A 215 -13.47 22.81 20.23
C ALA A 215 -13.60 21.46 20.97
N LEU A 216 -14.79 21.09 21.45
CA LEU A 216 -15.01 19.82 22.14
C LEU A 216 -14.70 18.59 21.27
N VAL A 217 -14.81 18.73 19.94
CA VAL A 217 -14.51 17.65 19.00
C VAL A 217 -13.03 17.68 18.56
N ILE A 218 -12.49 18.86 18.30
CA ILE A 218 -11.11 19.01 17.78
C ILE A 218 -10.06 18.92 18.89
N ALA A 219 -10.32 19.47 20.08
CA ALA A 219 -9.34 19.56 21.15
C ALA A 219 -8.79 18.19 21.61
N PRO A 220 -9.58 17.11 21.71
CA PRO A 220 -9.03 15.78 22.02
C PRO A 220 -8.01 15.30 20.97
N VAL A 221 -8.28 15.54 19.68
CA VAL A 221 -7.36 15.19 18.58
C VAL A 221 -6.10 16.05 18.64
N ALA A 222 -6.25 17.35 18.86
CA ALA A 222 -5.13 18.29 18.99
C ALA A 222 -4.24 17.94 20.18
N LEU A 223 -4.84 17.65 21.34
CA LEU A 223 -4.13 17.22 22.54
C LEU A 223 -3.40 15.91 22.29
N ARG A 224 -4.05 14.93 21.67
CA ARG A 224 -3.41 13.68 21.27
C ARG A 224 -2.20 13.93 20.37
N ASN A 225 -2.34 14.77 19.33
CA ASN A 225 -1.25 15.06 18.40
C ASN A 225 -0.04 15.67 19.12
N TYR A 226 -0.30 16.58 20.06
CA TYR A 226 0.73 17.14 20.93
C TYR A 226 1.39 16.07 21.81
N LEU A 227 0.61 15.22 22.48
CA LEU A 227 1.13 14.20 23.39
C LEU A 227 1.98 13.13 22.70
N VAL A 228 1.65 12.74 21.45
CA VAL A 228 2.41 11.68 20.74
C VAL A 228 3.55 12.21 19.89
N GLY A 229 3.49 13.48 19.46
CA GLY A 229 4.41 14.03 18.47
C GLY A 229 5.22 15.24 18.93
N ASP A 230 5.00 15.72 20.15
CA ASP A 230 5.49 17.02 20.65
C ASP A 230 5.25 18.15 19.63
N ASP A 231 4.10 18.11 18.95
CA ASP A 231 3.77 19.00 17.84
C ASP A 231 2.32 19.47 17.87
N TRP A 232 2.12 20.79 17.84
CA TRP A 232 0.80 21.41 17.89
C TRP A 232 0.12 21.33 16.52
N VAL A 233 -0.46 20.18 16.22
CA VAL A 233 -1.27 19.92 15.02
C VAL A 233 -2.72 19.77 15.43
N LEU A 234 -3.60 20.68 14.99
CA LEU A 234 -5.01 20.71 15.42
C LEU A 234 -5.80 19.47 15.00
N ILE A 235 -5.73 19.10 13.72
CA ILE A 235 -6.41 17.91 13.16
C ILE A 235 -5.37 17.06 12.45
N SER A 236 -4.83 17.58 11.35
CA SER A 236 -3.82 16.93 10.52
C SER A 236 -2.85 17.94 9.91
N HIS A 237 -1.68 17.49 9.44
CA HIS A 237 -0.62 18.37 8.95
C HIS A 237 -0.44 18.40 7.41
N ASN A 238 -1.31 17.75 6.65
CA ASN A 238 -1.27 17.73 5.18
C ASN A 238 -1.88 18.97 4.49
N ALA A 239 -2.40 19.94 5.25
CA ALA A 239 -3.02 21.13 4.65
C ALA A 239 -2.03 21.96 3.82
N GLY A 240 -0.80 22.14 4.30
CA GLY A 240 0.22 22.93 3.59
C GLY A 240 0.57 22.36 2.23
N ILE A 241 0.95 21.08 2.15
CA ILE A 241 1.29 20.44 0.88
C ILE A 241 0.10 20.43 -0.09
N ASN A 242 -1.13 20.18 0.40
CA ASN A 242 -2.33 20.24 -0.43
C ASN A 242 -2.59 21.66 -0.96
N PHE A 243 -2.33 22.69 -0.15
CA PHE A 243 -2.44 24.08 -0.59
C PHE A 243 -1.38 24.41 -1.64
N TYR A 244 -0.12 23.98 -1.43
CA TYR A 244 0.95 24.17 -2.41
C TYR A 244 0.67 23.48 -3.75
N ILE A 245 0.23 22.21 -3.73
CA ILE A 245 -0.18 21.48 -4.95
C ILE A 245 -1.20 22.27 -5.77
N GLY A 246 -2.11 22.98 -5.10
CA GLY A 246 -3.12 23.82 -5.75
C GLY A 246 -2.65 25.22 -6.16
N ASN A 247 -1.49 25.68 -5.69
CA ASN A 247 -1.05 27.06 -5.76
C ASN A 247 0.48 27.15 -5.97
N ASN A 248 0.93 26.81 -7.17
CA ASN A 248 2.32 26.92 -7.59
C ASN A 248 2.39 27.10 -9.14
N PRO A 249 3.54 27.53 -9.69
CA PRO A 249 3.71 27.70 -11.14
C PRO A 249 3.46 26.43 -11.96
N ASP A 250 3.80 25.26 -11.41
CA ASP A 250 3.70 23.95 -12.05
C ASP A 250 2.44 23.18 -11.63
N TYR A 251 1.32 23.89 -11.46
CA TYR A 251 0.04 23.34 -10.98
C TYR A 251 -0.37 22.04 -11.70
N GLN A 252 -0.26 22.01 -13.03
CA GLN A 252 -0.65 20.84 -13.83
C GLN A 252 0.16 19.60 -13.46
N THR A 253 1.48 19.74 -13.28
CA THR A 253 2.34 18.62 -12.88
C THR A 253 2.07 18.21 -11.44
N THR A 254 2.04 19.18 -10.52
CA THR A 254 1.93 18.90 -9.08
C THR A 254 0.60 18.26 -8.68
N VAL A 255 -0.52 18.65 -9.31
CA VAL A 255 -1.84 18.04 -9.05
C VAL A 255 -1.92 16.60 -9.56
N ASP A 256 -1.13 16.25 -10.58
CA ASP A 256 -1.08 14.92 -11.17
C ASP A 256 -0.08 13.97 -10.51
N ILE A 257 0.75 14.44 -9.58
CA ILE A 257 1.63 13.57 -8.78
C ILE A 257 0.79 12.54 -7.99
N ARG A 258 1.23 11.28 -8.01
CA ARG A 258 0.62 10.13 -7.32
C ARG A 258 1.68 9.41 -6.47
N PRO A 259 1.27 8.60 -5.47
CA PRO A 259 2.21 7.87 -4.63
C PRO A 259 3.22 7.08 -5.46
N GLY A 260 4.49 7.28 -5.16
CA GLY A 260 5.64 6.87 -5.96
C GLY A 260 6.80 7.85 -5.70
N ARG A 261 7.87 7.76 -6.49
CA ARG A 261 9.06 8.59 -6.29
C ARG A 261 8.79 10.09 -6.34
N ALA A 262 8.07 10.58 -7.35
CA ALA A 262 7.76 12.01 -7.48
C ALA A 262 6.98 12.55 -6.27
N TRP A 263 6.10 11.72 -5.68
CA TRP A 263 5.39 12.07 -4.45
C TRP A 263 6.31 12.12 -3.24
N LEU A 264 7.22 11.15 -3.09
CA LEU A 264 8.21 11.17 -2.01
C LEU A 264 9.12 12.40 -2.13
N GLU A 265 9.60 12.70 -3.33
CA GLU A 265 10.41 13.89 -3.59
C GLU A 265 9.67 15.17 -3.23
N LEU A 266 8.39 15.30 -3.61
CA LEU A 266 7.58 16.45 -3.22
C LEU A 266 7.39 16.49 -1.69
N ALA A 267 6.98 15.39 -1.06
CA ALA A 267 6.66 15.34 0.36
C ALA A 267 7.87 15.56 1.27
N GLU A 268 9.05 15.11 0.85
CA GLU A 268 10.34 15.24 1.56
C GLU A 268 11.10 16.52 1.19
N MET A 269 10.54 17.37 0.33
CA MET A 269 11.14 18.66 -0.06
C MET A 269 11.56 19.52 1.15
N PRO A 270 10.73 19.70 2.21
CA PRO A 270 11.13 20.50 3.37
C PRO A 270 12.35 19.94 4.11
N GLU A 271 12.48 18.62 4.21
CA GLU A 271 13.63 17.94 4.82
C GLU A 271 14.88 18.17 3.97
N ARG A 272 14.79 17.95 2.66
CA ARG A 272 15.94 17.99 1.75
C ARG A 272 16.48 19.41 1.55
N GLU A 273 15.59 20.39 1.44
CA GLU A 273 15.97 21.77 1.13
C GLU A 273 16.23 22.63 2.37
N ALA A 274 15.58 22.32 3.50
CA ALA A 274 15.62 23.17 4.69
C ALA A 274 15.85 22.40 6.01
N GLY A 275 16.05 21.08 5.98
CA GLY A 275 16.25 20.28 7.20
C GLY A 275 15.03 20.23 8.12
N ILE A 276 13.82 20.47 7.58
CA ILE A 276 12.59 20.58 8.38
C ILE A 276 11.94 19.21 8.55
N GLU A 277 12.07 18.63 9.74
CA GLU A 277 11.47 17.31 10.03
C GLU A 277 10.11 17.39 10.75
N ARG A 278 9.86 18.47 11.51
CA ARG A 278 8.65 18.61 12.33
C ARG A 278 7.38 18.75 11.45
N PRO A 279 6.33 17.93 11.63
CA PRO A 279 5.15 17.92 10.77
C PRO A 279 4.46 19.27 10.55
N SER A 280 4.24 20.05 11.61
CA SER A 280 3.66 21.39 11.54
C SER A 280 4.55 22.38 10.80
N ALA A 281 5.87 22.24 10.91
CA ALA A 281 6.84 23.08 10.21
C ALA A 281 6.87 22.75 8.71
N LYS A 282 6.76 21.47 8.32
CA LYS A 282 6.60 21.08 6.91
C LYS A 282 5.35 21.69 6.29
N SER A 283 4.22 21.64 7.01
CA SER A 283 2.97 22.27 6.55
C SER A 283 3.16 23.78 6.34
N ARG A 284 3.81 24.48 7.29
CA ARG A 284 4.12 25.92 7.15
C ARG A 284 5.05 26.22 5.99
N PHE A 285 6.05 25.39 5.74
CA PHE A 285 6.97 25.53 4.60
C PHE A 285 6.21 25.56 3.27
N PHE A 286 5.29 24.60 3.05
CA PHE A 286 4.49 24.57 1.83
C PHE A 286 3.52 25.76 1.71
N PHE A 287 2.91 26.20 2.82
CA PHE A 287 2.10 27.42 2.81
C PHE A 287 2.93 28.65 2.44
N ALA A 288 4.13 28.80 2.99
CA ALA A 288 5.03 29.89 2.67
C ALA A 288 5.34 29.91 1.17
N ARG A 289 5.77 28.78 0.58
CA ARG A 289 6.03 28.69 -0.87
C ARG A 289 4.85 29.06 -1.75
N ALA A 290 3.64 28.63 -1.38
CA ALA A 290 2.44 28.98 -2.13
C ALA A 290 2.13 30.49 -2.06
N TRP A 291 2.38 31.11 -0.91
CA TRP A 291 2.21 32.55 -0.73
C TRP A 291 3.31 33.37 -1.41
N ASP A 292 4.55 32.88 -1.41
CA ASP A 292 5.66 33.48 -2.16
C ASP A 292 5.30 33.51 -3.65
N PHE A 293 4.79 32.40 -4.21
CA PHE A 293 4.27 32.39 -5.58
C PHE A 293 3.17 33.45 -5.82
N ALA A 294 2.21 33.57 -4.90
CA ALA A 294 1.13 34.55 -5.04
C ALA A 294 1.63 36.01 -4.92
N ALA A 295 2.66 36.26 -4.12
CA ALA A 295 3.26 37.58 -3.93
C ALA A 295 4.16 37.96 -5.12
N ASP A 296 4.97 37.02 -5.59
CA ASP A 296 5.92 37.23 -6.68
C ASP A 296 5.23 37.29 -8.04
N ASN A 297 4.15 36.52 -8.24
CA ASN A 297 3.43 36.40 -9.51
C ASN A 297 1.90 36.57 -9.32
N PRO A 298 1.43 37.77 -8.92
CA PRO A 298 0.02 37.98 -8.53
C PRO A 298 -0.97 37.78 -9.69
N LEU A 299 -0.58 38.10 -10.92
CA LEU A 299 -1.42 37.89 -12.10
C LEU A 299 -1.57 36.40 -12.44
N ASP A 300 -0.47 35.64 -12.40
CA ASP A 300 -0.49 34.20 -12.66
C ASP A 300 -1.27 33.46 -11.57
N TYR A 301 -1.10 33.86 -10.31
CA TYR A 301 -1.91 33.35 -9.20
C TYR A 301 -3.40 33.64 -9.40
N ALA A 302 -3.77 34.89 -9.75
CA ALA A 302 -5.16 35.25 -10.02
C ALA A 302 -5.74 34.47 -11.20
N TRP A 303 -4.96 34.30 -12.28
CA TRP A 303 -5.34 33.48 -13.42
C TRP A 303 -5.54 32.02 -13.03
N LEU A 304 -4.65 31.46 -12.20
CA LEU A 304 -4.77 30.10 -11.68
C LEU A 304 -6.06 29.92 -10.85
N GLN A 305 -6.45 30.90 -10.03
CA GLN A 305 -7.73 30.83 -9.32
C GLN A 305 -8.92 30.86 -10.28
N LEU A 306 -8.89 31.70 -11.33
CA LEU A 306 -9.94 31.74 -12.35
C LEU A 306 -10.02 30.44 -13.15
N TYR A 307 -8.86 29.85 -13.48
CA TYR A 307 -8.79 28.55 -14.13
C TYR A 307 -9.38 27.45 -13.26
N LYS A 308 -9.03 27.40 -11.97
CA LYS A 308 -9.64 26.46 -11.02
C LYS A 308 -11.15 26.71 -10.84
N LEU A 309 -11.61 27.95 -10.85
CA LEU A 309 -13.04 28.26 -10.85
C LEU A 309 -13.75 27.72 -12.10
N TYR A 310 -13.12 27.81 -13.27
CA TYR A 310 -13.60 27.15 -14.48
C TYR A 310 -13.64 25.62 -14.31
N LEU A 311 -12.55 25.00 -13.82
CA LEU A 311 -12.50 23.54 -13.57
C LEU A 311 -13.58 23.08 -12.61
N PHE A 312 -13.96 23.89 -11.61
CA PHE A 312 -15.02 23.55 -10.67
C PHE A 312 -16.36 23.36 -11.38
N TRP A 313 -16.68 24.23 -12.34
CA TRP A 313 -17.91 24.18 -13.15
C TRP A 313 -17.76 23.34 -14.42
N HIS A 314 -16.55 22.92 -14.76
CA HIS A 314 -16.31 22.02 -15.87
C HIS A 314 -16.88 20.63 -15.58
N GLY A 315 -17.47 20.04 -16.62
CA GLY A 315 -18.28 18.82 -16.55
C GLY A 315 -17.48 17.56 -16.24
N ASP A 316 -16.18 17.58 -16.46
CA ASP A 316 -15.32 16.44 -16.17
C ASP A 316 -15.30 16.09 -14.69
N GLU A 317 -15.37 14.80 -14.41
CA GLU A 317 -15.11 14.25 -13.09
C GLU A 317 -13.60 14.06 -12.89
N ILE A 318 -12.91 15.18 -12.61
CA ILE A 318 -11.44 15.25 -12.46
C ILE A 318 -10.96 14.33 -11.33
N LYS A 319 -10.01 13.45 -11.63
CA LYS A 319 -9.48 12.45 -10.69
C LYS A 319 -8.55 13.02 -9.63
N ARG A 320 -8.43 12.29 -8.52
CA ARG A 320 -7.35 12.44 -7.52
C ARG A 320 -6.74 11.09 -7.13
N ASN A 321 -7.61 10.09 -7.01
CA ASN A 321 -7.28 8.71 -6.74
C ASN A 321 -7.32 7.92 -8.06
N ILE A 322 -8.18 6.90 -8.16
CA ILE A 322 -8.52 6.25 -9.41
C ILE A 322 -9.48 7.16 -10.19
N ASP A 323 -9.32 7.22 -11.51
CA ASP A 323 -10.25 7.94 -12.37
C ASP A 323 -11.66 7.30 -12.31
N PRO A 324 -12.71 8.07 -11.96
CA PRO A 324 -14.07 7.56 -12.00
C PRO A 324 -14.45 6.98 -13.38
N TYR A 325 -13.93 7.54 -14.48
CA TYR A 325 -14.21 7.05 -15.84
C TYR A 325 -13.56 5.69 -16.12
N PHE A 326 -12.38 5.41 -15.56
CA PHE A 326 -11.75 4.09 -15.65
C PHE A 326 -12.48 3.04 -14.81
N ALA A 327 -12.98 3.41 -13.63
CA ALA A 327 -13.71 2.50 -12.73
C ALA A 327 -14.99 1.92 -13.35
N ARG A 328 -15.51 2.55 -14.41
CA ARG A 328 -16.64 2.06 -15.20
C ARG A 328 -16.45 0.65 -15.76
N ARG A 329 -15.21 0.24 -16.04
CA ARG A 329 -14.90 -1.10 -16.57
C ARG A 329 -15.47 -2.20 -15.68
N ASP A 330 -15.52 -1.95 -14.38
CA ASP A 330 -15.90 -2.92 -13.37
C ASP A 330 -17.40 -2.81 -12.98
N SER A 331 -18.20 -1.95 -13.65
CA SER A 331 -19.64 -1.79 -13.35
C SER A 331 -20.46 -1.31 -14.55
N ALA A 332 -21.50 -2.08 -14.89
CA ALA A 332 -22.48 -1.70 -15.90
C ALA A 332 -23.31 -0.49 -15.43
N LEU A 333 -23.61 -0.40 -14.14
CA LEU A 333 -24.33 0.75 -13.57
C LEU A 333 -23.52 2.04 -13.73
N LEU A 334 -22.25 2.06 -13.33
CA LEU A 334 -21.39 3.24 -13.54
C LEU A 334 -21.22 3.53 -15.03
N SER A 335 -21.14 2.52 -15.88
CA SER A 335 -21.05 2.71 -17.32
C SER A 335 -22.24 3.44 -17.94
N ALA A 336 -23.44 3.27 -17.38
CA ALA A 336 -24.62 4.03 -17.79
C ALA A 336 -24.65 5.45 -17.20
N LEU A 337 -24.11 5.63 -15.99
CA LEU A 337 -24.26 6.85 -15.20
C LEU A 337 -23.06 7.81 -15.27
N LEU A 338 -22.00 7.44 -15.97
CA LEU A 338 -20.77 8.21 -16.06
C LEU A 338 -20.18 8.03 -17.47
N TRP A 339 -20.15 9.08 -18.31
CA TRP A 339 -19.62 8.98 -19.67
C TRP A 339 -19.31 10.35 -20.27
N LYS A 340 -18.49 10.40 -21.32
CA LYS A 340 -18.23 11.63 -22.08
C LYS A 340 -18.56 11.41 -23.56
N LYS A 341 -19.48 12.22 -24.10
CA LYS A 341 -19.81 12.25 -25.54
C LYS A 341 -20.36 13.62 -25.92
N GLY A 342 -19.47 14.58 -26.14
CA GLY A 342 -19.82 16.01 -26.32
C GLY A 342 -20.36 16.69 -25.04
N VAL A 343 -20.84 15.89 -24.09
CA VAL A 343 -21.19 16.26 -22.72
C VAL A 343 -20.49 15.30 -21.77
N ALA A 344 -19.86 15.84 -20.72
CA ALA A 344 -19.30 15.06 -19.63
C ALA A 344 -20.40 14.76 -18.60
N PHE A 345 -21.08 13.63 -18.78
CA PHE A 345 -22.18 13.21 -17.93
C PHE A 345 -21.66 12.58 -16.62
N PRO A 346 -22.27 12.89 -15.45
CA PRO A 346 -23.49 13.68 -15.26
C PRO A 346 -23.28 15.18 -15.02
N PHE A 347 -22.11 15.61 -14.50
CA PHE A 347 -21.96 16.99 -14.02
C PHE A 347 -22.03 18.04 -15.12
N GLY A 348 -21.50 17.77 -16.31
CA GLY A 348 -21.59 18.66 -17.48
C GLY A 348 -23.02 18.96 -17.91
N SER A 349 -23.98 18.08 -17.57
CA SER A 349 -25.42 18.35 -17.73
C SER A 349 -26.00 19.13 -16.55
N VAL A 350 -25.52 18.89 -15.33
CA VAL A 350 -26.02 19.53 -14.10
C VAL A 350 -25.55 20.99 -13.99
N ALA A 351 -24.27 21.25 -14.28
CA ALA A 351 -23.60 22.53 -14.06
C ALA A 351 -24.33 23.73 -14.69
N PRO A 352 -24.77 23.69 -15.96
CA PRO A 352 -25.47 24.81 -16.60
C PRO A 352 -26.76 25.20 -15.88
N PHE A 353 -27.57 24.20 -15.52
CA PHE A 353 -28.83 24.44 -14.80
C PHE A 353 -28.58 24.85 -13.34
N ALA A 354 -27.55 24.29 -12.70
CA ALA A 354 -27.17 24.65 -11.34
C ALA A 354 -26.73 26.13 -11.25
N LEU A 355 -25.89 26.60 -12.18
CA LEU A 355 -25.48 28.00 -12.30
C LEU A 355 -26.69 28.92 -12.49
N LEU A 356 -27.56 28.58 -13.44
CA LEU A 356 -28.78 29.35 -13.70
C LEU A 356 -29.69 29.39 -12.46
N GLY A 357 -29.97 28.23 -11.88
CA GLY A 357 -30.85 28.10 -10.73
C GLY A 357 -30.31 28.77 -9.48
N LEU A 358 -28.99 28.79 -9.29
CA LEU A 358 -28.33 29.51 -8.20
C LEU A 358 -28.58 31.02 -8.34
N VAL A 359 -28.36 31.58 -9.53
CA VAL A 359 -28.57 33.02 -9.80
C VAL A 359 -30.05 33.39 -9.64
N LEU A 360 -30.96 32.54 -10.12
CA LEU A 360 -32.40 32.76 -9.99
C LEU A 360 -32.83 32.67 -8.52
N PHE A 361 -32.41 31.62 -7.80
CA PHE A 361 -32.77 31.39 -6.40
C PHE A 361 -32.34 32.57 -5.53
N ALA A 362 -31.13 33.10 -5.70
CA ALA A 362 -30.63 34.26 -4.96
C ALA A 362 -31.52 35.51 -5.09
N ARG A 363 -32.28 35.63 -6.18
CA ARG A 363 -33.19 36.76 -6.44
C ARG A 363 -34.60 36.55 -5.92
N THR A 364 -34.99 35.30 -5.62
CA THR A 364 -36.32 34.96 -5.11
C THR A 364 -36.54 35.44 -3.66
N SER A 365 -37.81 35.52 -3.26
CA SER A 365 -38.16 35.78 -1.86
C SER A 365 -37.62 34.70 -0.91
N ALA A 366 -37.57 33.43 -1.35
CA ALA A 366 -36.99 32.32 -0.58
C ALA A 366 -35.48 32.50 -0.35
N GLY A 367 -34.72 32.84 -1.40
CA GLY A 367 -33.28 33.11 -1.30
C GLY A 367 -32.93 34.32 -0.44
N LYS A 368 -33.84 35.30 -0.34
CA LYS A 368 -33.65 36.50 0.50
C LYS A 368 -33.93 36.27 1.99
N THR A 369 -34.55 35.15 2.37
CA THR A 369 -34.76 34.76 3.78
C THR A 369 -33.43 34.45 4.47
N GLU A 370 -33.42 34.45 5.81
CA GLU A 370 -32.24 34.04 6.61
C GLU A 370 -31.73 32.65 6.21
N GLN A 371 -32.66 31.69 6.09
CA GLN A 371 -32.38 30.31 5.70
C GLN A 371 -31.83 30.21 4.27
N GLY A 372 -32.44 30.93 3.32
CA GLY A 372 -31.98 30.98 1.93
C GLY A 372 -30.58 31.58 1.79
N ARG A 373 -30.27 32.66 2.54
CA ARG A 373 -28.93 33.25 2.55
C ARG A 373 -27.89 32.31 3.15
N LEU A 374 -28.24 31.60 4.22
CA LEU A 374 -27.32 30.64 4.85
C LEU A 374 -27.00 29.48 3.91
N PHE A 375 -28.00 28.98 3.18
CA PHE A 375 -27.83 27.96 2.14
C PHE A 375 -26.92 28.43 1.00
N LEU A 376 -27.08 29.68 0.54
CA LEU A 376 -26.20 30.32 -0.45
C LEU A 376 -24.77 30.49 0.10
N LEU A 377 -24.62 30.99 1.32
CA LEU A 377 -23.31 31.19 1.96
C LEU A 377 -22.55 29.89 2.11
N PHE A 378 -23.22 28.81 2.53
CA PHE A 378 -22.61 27.48 2.59
C PHE A 378 -22.14 27.03 1.21
N THR A 379 -23.01 27.13 0.20
CA THR A 379 -22.68 26.75 -1.19
C THR A 379 -21.43 27.49 -1.67
N MET A 380 -21.39 28.81 -1.47
CA MET A 380 -20.26 29.66 -1.90
C MET A 380 -18.99 29.36 -1.12
N THR A 381 -19.09 29.20 0.20
CA THR A 381 -17.92 28.92 1.05
C THR A 381 -17.32 27.56 0.69
N TYR A 382 -18.14 26.55 0.44
CA TYR A 382 -17.65 25.23 0.04
C TYR A 382 -17.00 25.28 -1.34
N MET A 383 -17.60 25.98 -2.32
CA MET A 383 -17.00 26.19 -3.64
C MET A 383 -15.62 26.88 -3.52
N VAL A 384 -15.53 27.97 -2.75
CA VAL A 384 -14.26 28.67 -2.49
C VAL A 384 -13.26 27.73 -1.82
N SER A 385 -13.68 26.89 -0.88
CA SER A 385 -12.79 25.92 -0.22
C SER A 385 -12.13 24.94 -1.21
N VAL A 386 -12.84 24.54 -2.27
CA VAL A 386 -12.33 23.64 -3.29
C VAL A 386 -11.40 24.38 -4.27
N VAL A 387 -11.81 25.58 -4.71
CA VAL A 387 -11.02 26.41 -5.63
C VAL A 387 -9.70 26.86 -5.00
N LEU A 388 -9.70 27.25 -3.71
CA LEU A 388 -8.49 27.69 -3.01
C LEU A 388 -7.40 26.62 -2.95
N PHE A 389 -7.76 25.35 -2.92
CA PHE A 389 -6.83 24.22 -2.98
C PHE A 389 -6.72 23.76 -4.44
N PHE A 390 -7.24 22.59 -4.77
CA PHE A 390 -7.26 22.04 -6.11
C PHE A 390 -8.60 21.33 -6.37
N VAL A 391 -9.03 21.36 -7.62
CA VAL A 391 -10.38 20.93 -8.00
C VAL A 391 -10.38 19.49 -8.46
N THR A 392 -11.16 18.65 -7.78
CA THR A 392 -11.36 17.23 -8.16
C THR A 392 -12.81 16.84 -7.91
N ALA A 393 -13.29 15.79 -8.58
CA ALA A 393 -14.62 15.24 -8.39
C ALA A 393 -14.89 14.90 -6.91
N ARG A 394 -13.88 14.34 -6.23
CA ARG A 394 -13.95 13.97 -4.81
C ARG A 394 -14.25 15.18 -3.91
N TYR A 395 -13.52 16.28 -4.10
CA TYR A 395 -13.67 17.48 -3.26
C TYR A 395 -14.85 18.36 -3.69
N ARG A 396 -15.31 18.26 -4.95
CA ARG A 396 -16.55 18.90 -5.40
C ARG A 396 -17.79 18.20 -4.87
N LEU A 397 -17.75 16.87 -4.71
CA LEU A 397 -18.92 16.04 -4.37
C LEU A 397 -19.78 16.57 -3.21
N PRO A 398 -19.23 17.10 -2.10
CA PRO A 398 -20.05 17.50 -0.97
C PRO A 398 -21.01 18.67 -1.24
N VAL A 399 -20.73 19.50 -2.25
CA VAL A 399 -21.65 20.57 -2.66
C VAL A 399 -22.64 20.13 -3.74
N VAL A 400 -22.41 18.98 -4.38
CA VAL A 400 -23.24 18.50 -5.50
C VAL A 400 -24.73 18.35 -5.14
N PRO A 401 -25.13 17.78 -3.99
CA PRO A 401 -26.55 17.75 -3.59
C PRO A 401 -27.25 19.12 -3.61
N LEU A 402 -26.53 20.17 -3.23
CA LEU A 402 -27.03 21.55 -3.27
C LEU A 402 -27.10 22.04 -4.72
N LEU A 403 -26.09 21.74 -5.54
CA LEU A 403 -26.10 22.03 -6.97
C LEU A 403 -27.24 21.33 -7.71
N LEU A 404 -27.62 20.11 -7.32
CA LEU A 404 -28.78 19.39 -7.85
C LEU A 404 -30.10 20.10 -7.51
N LEU A 405 -30.22 20.66 -6.30
CA LEU A 405 -31.36 21.49 -5.92
C LEU A 405 -31.43 22.78 -6.76
N TYR A 406 -30.29 23.46 -6.95
CA TYR A 406 -30.24 24.61 -7.85
C TYR A 406 -30.56 24.20 -9.30
N ALA A 407 -30.03 23.09 -9.81
CA ALA A 407 -30.30 22.61 -11.16
C ALA A 407 -31.79 22.32 -11.37
N GLY A 408 -32.41 21.59 -10.43
CA GLY A 408 -33.84 21.33 -10.44
C GLY A 408 -34.65 22.63 -10.37
N PHE A 409 -34.23 23.61 -9.57
CA PHE A 409 -34.87 24.91 -9.50
C PHE A 409 -34.73 25.71 -10.80
N GLY A 410 -33.55 25.72 -11.41
CA GLY A 410 -33.30 26.34 -12.72
C GLY A 410 -34.24 25.77 -13.78
N MET A 411 -34.31 24.44 -13.90
CA MET A 411 -35.23 23.76 -14.81
C MET A 411 -36.70 24.09 -14.50
N TYR A 412 -37.08 24.06 -13.23
CA TYR A 412 -38.45 24.38 -12.79
C TYR A 412 -38.85 25.81 -13.15
N SER A 413 -37.96 26.79 -12.92
CA SER A 413 -38.21 28.18 -13.28
C SER A 413 -38.34 28.39 -14.79
N LEU A 414 -37.55 27.68 -15.61
CA LEU A 414 -37.68 27.72 -17.07
C LEU A 414 -39.02 27.14 -17.54
N TRP A 415 -39.46 26.05 -16.91
CA TRP A 415 -40.76 25.46 -17.22
C TRP A 415 -41.88 26.43 -16.84
N LYS A 416 -41.88 26.95 -15.62
CA LYS A 416 -43.02 27.67 -15.06
C LYS A 416 -43.13 29.12 -15.55
N GLU A 417 -42.03 29.81 -15.73
CA GLU A 417 -42.02 31.25 -15.97
C GLU A 417 -41.59 31.57 -17.41
N ALA A 418 -42.57 31.91 -18.26
CA ALA A 418 -42.35 32.22 -19.67
C ALA A 418 -41.31 33.34 -19.90
N GLN A 419 -41.20 34.30 -18.97
CA GLN A 419 -40.25 35.40 -19.02
C GLN A 419 -38.77 34.96 -19.00
N TYR A 420 -38.45 33.80 -18.41
CA TYR A 420 -37.08 33.29 -18.38
C TYR A 420 -36.73 32.44 -19.59
N ARG A 421 -37.73 31.95 -20.35
CA ARG A 421 -37.52 31.07 -21.50
C ARG A 421 -36.68 31.75 -22.58
N SER A 422 -37.00 33.00 -22.93
CA SER A 422 -36.27 33.74 -23.98
C SER A 422 -34.80 34.00 -23.62
N LYS A 423 -34.52 34.38 -22.35
CA LYS A 423 -33.15 34.58 -21.88
C LYS A 423 -32.37 33.26 -21.79
N ALA A 424 -33.05 32.17 -21.45
CA ALA A 424 -32.43 30.86 -21.33
C ALA A 424 -32.07 30.23 -22.69
N LEU A 425 -32.81 30.55 -23.76
CA LEU A 425 -32.45 30.13 -25.12
C LEU A 425 -31.04 30.61 -25.53
N VAL A 426 -30.56 31.72 -24.96
CA VAL A 426 -29.21 32.24 -25.21
C VAL A 426 -28.23 31.79 -24.14
N ALA A 427 -28.62 31.88 -22.85
CA ALA A 427 -27.71 31.58 -21.74
C ALA A 427 -27.38 30.09 -21.62
N LEU A 428 -28.35 29.20 -21.84
CA LEU A 428 -28.17 27.77 -21.58
C LEU A 428 -27.21 27.10 -22.59
N PRO A 429 -27.26 27.38 -23.91
CA PRO A 429 -26.25 26.88 -24.84
C PRO A 429 -24.83 27.36 -24.50
N LEU A 430 -24.66 28.62 -24.08
CA LEU A 430 -23.37 29.16 -23.67
C LEU A 430 -22.85 28.48 -22.40
N LEU A 431 -23.72 28.24 -21.41
CA LEU A 431 -23.36 27.53 -20.19
C LEU A 431 -23.07 26.04 -20.45
N LEU A 432 -23.83 25.40 -21.34
CA LEU A 432 -23.56 24.02 -21.78
C LEU A 432 -22.22 23.93 -22.49
N LEU A 433 -21.91 24.88 -23.37
CA LEU A 433 -20.61 24.96 -24.02
C LEU A 433 -19.52 25.19 -22.98
N MET A 434 -19.65 26.18 -22.10
CA MET A 434 -18.66 26.46 -21.04
C MET A 434 -18.39 25.22 -20.16
N ALA A 435 -19.44 24.51 -19.75
CA ALA A 435 -19.30 23.34 -18.89
C ALA A 435 -18.70 22.12 -19.60
N ASN A 436 -18.68 22.07 -20.93
CA ASN A 436 -18.25 20.87 -21.67
C ASN A 436 -17.18 21.13 -22.73
N VAL A 437 -16.77 22.38 -22.94
CA VAL A 437 -15.70 22.70 -23.87
C VAL A 437 -14.39 22.12 -23.33
N GLY A 438 -13.71 21.31 -24.14
CA GLY A 438 -12.53 20.58 -23.68
C GLY A 438 -12.84 19.31 -22.88
N ALA A 439 -14.11 18.90 -22.71
CA ALA A 439 -14.47 17.55 -22.31
C ALA A 439 -14.03 16.60 -23.43
N GLY A 440 -12.76 16.15 -23.36
CA GLY A 440 -12.12 15.31 -24.34
C GLY A 440 -12.79 13.93 -24.47
N ALA A 441 -12.12 13.04 -25.21
CA ALA A 441 -12.52 11.64 -25.20
C ALA A 441 -12.49 11.11 -23.76
N MET A 442 -13.43 10.23 -23.44
CA MET A 442 -13.37 9.51 -22.18
C MET A 442 -12.13 8.62 -22.17
N ASP A 443 -11.35 8.71 -21.09
CA ASP A 443 -10.24 7.80 -20.85
C ASP A 443 -10.78 6.43 -20.38
N ALA A 444 -11.24 5.63 -21.35
CA ALA A 444 -11.79 4.30 -21.11
C ALA A 444 -10.69 3.27 -20.84
N GLU A 445 -9.52 3.48 -21.42
CA GLU A 445 -8.37 2.59 -21.28
C GLU A 445 -7.66 2.86 -19.97
N GLY A 446 -7.57 4.11 -19.52
CA GLY A 446 -6.93 4.51 -18.27
C GLY A 446 -5.46 4.85 -18.48
N GLU A 447 -4.91 5.54 -17.48
CA GLU A 447 -3.51 5.95 -17.50
C GLU A 447 -2.55 4.87 -16.95
N PRO A 448 -1.25 4.96 -17.26
CA PRO A 448 -0.19 4.10 -16.72
C PRO A 448 -0.28 3.87 -15.21
N GLN A 449 -0.56 4.92 -14.43
CA GLN A 449 -0.68 4.78 -12.97
C GLN A 449 -1.84 3.86 -12.56
N GLN A 450 -2.95 3.86 -13.30
CA GLN A 450 -4.13 3.06 -12.97
C GLN A 450 -3.90 1.59 -13.29
N HIS A 451 -3.27 1.32 -14.44
CA HIS A 451 -2.81 -0.02 -14.78
C HIS A 451 -1.74 -0.52 -13.80
N PHE A 452 -0.86 0.35 -13.29
CA PHE A 452 0.07 -0.03 -12.24
C PHE A 452 -0.67 -0.48 -10.97
N TRP A 453 -1.66 0.28 -10.50
CA TRP A 453 -2.45 -0.11 -9.33
C TRP A 453 -3.29 -1.37 -9.56
N LEU A 454 -3.77 -1.58 -10.78
CA LEU A 454 -4.45 -2.81 -11.15
C LEU A 454 -3.50 -4.01 -11.14
N GLY A 455 -2.29 -3.86 -11.68
CA GLY A 455 -1.23 -4.86 -11.62
C GLY A 455 -0.84 -5.19 -10.17
N TYR A 456 -0.72 -4.17 -9.33
CA TYR A 456 -0.49 -4.32 -7.90
C TYR A 456 -1.61 -5.10 -7.22
N ALA A 457 -2.87 -4.78 -7.54
CA ALA A 457 -4.01 -5.50 -7.00
C ALA A 457 -4.02 -6.98 -7.45
N TYR A 458 -3.72 -7.27 -8.72
CA TYR A 458 -3.59 -8.65 -9.20
C TYR A 458 -2.46 -9.40 -8.50
N GLU A 459 -1.29 -8.78 -8.31
CA GLU A 459 -0.15 -9.35 -7.60
C GLU A 459 -0.54 -9.75 -6.17
N ARG A 460 -1.17 -8.83 -5.44
CA ARG A 460 -1.62 -9.06 -4.05
C ARG A 460 -2.73 -10.10 -3.93
N ASN A 461 -3.54 -10.29 -4.97
CA ASN A 461 -4.56 -11.33 -5.05
C ASN A 461 -4.02 -12.67 -5.59
N GLY A 462 -2.71 -12.84 -5.75
CA GLY A 462 -2.11 -14.10 -6.22
C GLY A 462 -2.36 -14.39 -7.70
N MET A 463 -2.56 -13.36 -8.53
CA MET A 463 -2.78 -13.46 -9.98
C MET A 463 -1.56 -12.90 -10.76
N PRO A 464 -0.38 -13.54 -10.70
CA PRO A 464 0.86 -12.98 -11.23
C PRO A 464 0.80 -12.75 -12.74
N ALA A 465 0.17 -13.64 -13.53
CA ALA A 465 0.06 -13.47 -14.97
C ALA A 465 -0.71 -12.19 -15.36
N ASN A 466 -1.79 -11.88 -14.65
CA ASN A 466 -2.54 -10.63 -14.85
C ASN A 466 -1.68 -9.43 -14.42
N ALA A 467 -1.02 -9.51 -13.27
CA ALA A 467 -0.12 -8.46 -12.80
C ALA A 467 0.99 -8.13 -13.81
N MET A 468 1.64 -9.16 -14.36
CA MET A 468 2.68 -9.00 -15.38
C MET A 468 2.14 -8.36 -16.66
N ARG A 469 0.92 -8.70 -17.07
CA ARG A 469 0.28 -8.08 -18.25
C ARG A 469 0.09 -6.58 -18.02
N GLU A 470 -0.45 -6.20 -16.86
CA GLU A 470 -0.65 -4.79 -16.53
C GLU A 470 0.68 -4.04 -16.41
N TYR A 471 1.69 -4.59 -15.73
CA TYR A 471 3.00 -3.95 -15.65
C TYR A 471 3.70 -3.82 -17.00
N LYS A 472 3.58 -4.82 -17.90
CA LYS A 472 4.09 -4.69 -19.27
C LYS A 472 3.37 -3.59 -20.04
N TRP A 473 2.05 -3.48 -19.89
CA TRP A 473 1.27 -2.41 -20.51
C TRP A 473 1.77 -1.04 -20.02
N VAL A 474 1.98 -0.87 -18.71
CA VAL A 474 2.56 0.34 -18.13
C VAL A 474 3.92 0.66 -18.74
N LEU A 475 4.81 -0.33 -18.84
CA LEU A 475 6.16 -0.13 -19.37
C LEU A 475 6.23 0.10 -20.89
N ASN A 476 5.17 -0.22 -21.63
CA ASN A 476 5.06 0.15 -23.03
C ASN A 476 4.71 1.63 -23.20
N GLN A 477 3.97 2.21 -22.26
CA GLN A 477 3.59 3.63 -22.27
C GLN A 477 4.63 4.51 -21.57
N LEU A 478 5.14 4.06 -20.42
CA LEU A 478 6.15 4.71 -19.60
C LEU A 478 7.33 3.75 -19.36
N PRO A 479 8.31 3.69 -20.29
CA PRO A 479 9.45 2.78 -20.19
C PRO A 479 10.30 2.94 -18.93
N ASP A 480 10.26 4.11 -18.31
CA ASP A 480 11.00 4.52 -17.13
C ASP A 480 10.19 4.39 -15.83
N HIS A 481 8.97 3.85 -15.85
CA HIS A 481 8.17 3.71 -14.63
C HIS A 481 8.87 2.77 -13.62
N ASP A 482 9.37 3.36 -12.54
CA ASP A 482 10.26 2.75 -11.55
C ASP A 482 9.63 1.53 -10.85
N ASP A 483 8.46 1.71 -10.24
CA ASP A 483 7.79 0.64 -9.50
C ASP A 483 7.36 -0.51 -10.42
N ALA A 484 6.90 -0.21 -11.64
CA ALA A 484 6.49 -1.23 -12.61
C ALA A 484 7.69 -2.08 -13.08
N LEU A 485 8.85 -1.45 -13.33
CA LEU A 485 10.10 -2.15 -13.66
C LEU A 485 10.49 -3.12 -12.54
N LEU A 486 10.50 -2.65 -11.29
CA LEU A 486 10.93 -3.44 -10.14
C LEU A 486 9.95 -4.57 -9.81
N ARG A 487 8.64 -4.32 -9.86
CA ARG A 487 7.63 -5.35 -9.60
C ARG A 487 7.62 -6.43 -10.67
N LEU A 488 7.70 -6.04 -11.94
CA LEU A 488 7.80 -7.02 -13.03
C LEU A 488 9.10 -7.83 -12.94
N ALA A 489 10.22 -7.20 -12.57
CA ALA A 489 11.49 -7.91 -12.35
C ALA A 489 11.40 -8.90 -11.19
N ALA A 490 10.75 -8.53 -10.08
CA ALA A 490 10.51 -9.42 -8.95
C ALA A 490 9.67 -10.64 -9.35
N LEU A 491 8.58 -10.44 -10.10
CA LEU A 491 7.77 -11.56 -10.62
C LEU A 491 8.58 -12.50 -11.51
N TYR A 492 9.47 -11.96 -12.37
CA TYR A 492 10.38 -12.82 -13.14
C TYR A 492 11.41 -13.56 -12.29
N VAL A 493 11.88 -12.98 -11.17
CA VAL A 493 12.74 -13.70 -10.22
C VAL A 493 11.98 -14.86 -9.56
N ASP A 494 10.72 -14.65 -9.18
CA ASP A 494 9.87 -15.68 -8.59
C ASP A 494 9.58 -16.82 -9.58
N GLU A 495 9.39 -16.50 -10.87
CA GLU A 495 9.29 -17.47 -11.97
C GLU A 495 10.63 -18.12 -12.36
N LYS A 496 11.74 -17.76 -11.71
CA LYS A 496 13.12 -18.18 -12.03
C LYS A 496 13.59 -17.79 -13.44
N GLU A 497 12.90 -16.84 -14.06
CA GLU A 497 13.21 -16.24 -15.36
C GLU A 497 14.26 -15.12 -15.22
N TYR A 498 15.41 -15.47 -14.63
CA TYR A 498 16.45 -14.50 -14.24
C TYR A 498 16.97 -13.63 -15.39
N HIS A 499 17.00 -14.16 -16.62
CA HIS A 499 17.39 -13.39 -17.81
C HIS A 499 16.50 -12.17 -18.04
N LYS A 500 15.17 -12.31 -17.87
CA LYS A 500 14.21 -11.22 -18.04
C LYS A 500 14.32 -10.21 -16.90
N ALA A 501 14.50 -10.69 -15.66
CA ALA A 501 14.72 -9.84 -14.50
C ALA A 501 16.00 -8.98 -14.64
N VAL A 502 17.12 -9.57 -15.09
CA VAL A 502 18.38 -8.86 -15.36
C VAL A 502 18.18 -7.73 -16.37
N ASN A 503 17.43 -7.97 -17.45
CA ASN A 503 17.16 -6.94 -18.45
C ASN A 503 16.35 -5.78 -17.87
N LEU A 504 15.34 -6.06 -17.04
CA LEU A 504 14.55 -5.02 -16.38
C LEU A 504 15.35 -4.23 -15.33
N TYR A 505 16.22 -4.89 -14.55
CA TYR A 505 17.10 -4.20 -13.62
C TYR A 505 18.11 -3.31 -14.33
N ARG A 506 18.65 -3.75 -15.47
CA ARG A 506 19.53 -2.91 -16.30
C ARG A 506 18.78 -1.70 -16.86
N LYS A 507 17.59 -1.92 -17.44
CA LYS A 507 16.71 -0.84 -17.92
C LYS A 507 16.38 0.15 -16.81
N TYR A 508 16.08 -0.32 -15.60
CA TYR A 508 15.90 0.54 -14.43
C TYR A 508 17.14 1.40 -14.16
N LEU A 509 18.33 0.80 -14.17
CA LEU A 509 19.58 1.51 -13.90
C LEU A 509 20.01 2.47 -15.01
N GLU A 510 19.51 2.31 -16.23
CA GLU A 510 19.66 3.29 -17.33
C GLU A 510 18.93 4.60 -17.00
N PHE A 511 17.69 4.52 -16.50
CA PHE A 511 16.93 5.70 -16.07
C PHE A 511 17.34 6.20 -14.69
N TYR A 512 17.76 5.29 -13.80
CA TYR A 512 18.03 5.57 -12.39
C TYR A 512 19.42 5.05 -11.95
N PRO A 513 20.51 5.74 -12.34
CA PRO A 513 21.88 5.27 -12.10
C PRO A 513 22.28 5.17 -10.62
N GLU A 514 21.54 5.82 -9.72
CA GLU A 514 21.80 5.84 -8.27
C GLU A 514 21.10 4.70 -7.51
N GLY A 515 20.42 3.79 -8.21
CA GLY A 515 19.69 2.65 -7.65
C GLY A 515 20.59 1.55 -7.06
N ASP A 516 21.35 1.81 -6.00
CA ASP A 516 22.27 0.83 -5.39
C ASP A 516 21.56 -0.44 -4.89
N ARG A 517 20.33 -0.30 -4.37
CA ARG A 517 19.50 -1.46 -4.00
C ARG A 517 19.13 -2.31 -5.23
N VAL A 518 18.92 -1.67 -6.38
CA VAL A 518 18.61 -2.38 -7.64
C VAL A 518 19.86 -3.04 -8.22
N ARG A 519 21.05 -2.43 -8.08
CA ARG A 519 22.33 -3.11 -8.38
C ARG A 519 22.52 -4.37 -7.53
N TYR A 520 22.13 -4.34 -6.26
CA TYR A 520 22.15 -5.54 -5.42
C TYR A 520 21.23 -6.65 -5.96
N PHE A 521 19.99 -6.32 -6.37
CA PHE A 521 19.08 -7.29 -6.98
C PHE A 521 19.58 -7.81 -8.33
N LEU A 522 20.16 -6.94 -9.16
CA LEU A 522 20.83 -7.32 -10.41
C LEU A 522 21.96 -8.32 -10.16
N GLY A 523 22.84 -8.05 -9.18
CA GLY A 523 23.91 -8.97 -8.79
C GLY A 523 23.36 -10.33 -8.35
N ASN A 524 22.28 -10.36 -7.57
CA ASN A 524 21.65 -11.62 -7.13
C ASN A 524 21.09 -12.41 -8.32
N ALA A 525 20.42 -11.74 -9.26
CA ALA A 525 19.91 -12.40 -10.46
C ALA A 525 21.05 -12.96 -11.33
N LEU A 526 22.17 -12.23 -11.46
CA LEU A 526 23.37 -12.70 -12.16
C LEU A 526 24.02 -13.91 -11.47
N LEU A 527 24.04 -13.95 -10.14
CA LEU A 527 24.49 -15.12 -9.37
C LEU A 527 23.67 -16.37 -9.69
N HIS A 528 22.34 -16.26 -9.74
CA HIS A 528 21.47 -17.38 -10.10
C HIS A 528 21.70 -17.87 -11.53
N MET A 529 22.09 -16.96 -12.43
CA MET A 529 22.50 -17.29 -13.79
C MET A 529 23.94 -17.81 -13.91
N ARG A 530 24.65 -18.00 -12.78
CA ARG A 530 26.08 -18.40 -12.72
C ARG A 530 27.04 -17.44 -13.43
N ARG A 531 26.63 -16.19 -13.64
CA ARG A 531 27.45 -15.11 -14.22
C ARG A 531 28.25 -14.42 -13.12
N TYR A 532 29.15 -15.17 -12.49
CA TYR A 532 29.84 -14.74 -11.26
C TYR A 532 30.67 -13.46 -11.46
N ALA A 533 31.41 -13.34 -12.57
CA ALA A 533 32.21 -12.15 -12.87
C ALA A 533 31.36 -10.88 -12.97
N ASP A 534 30.22 -10.95 -13.66
CA ASP A 534 29.30 -9.81 -13.80
C ASP A 534 28.65 -9.44 -12.47
N ALA A 535 28.31 -10.45 -11.65
CA ALA A 535 27.77 -10.22 -10.31
C ALA A 535 28.79 -9.51 -9.41
N ILE A 536 30.04 -9.98 -9.40
CA ILE A 536 31.16 -9.37 -8.65
C ILE A 536 31.34 -7.91 -9.08
N ALA A 537 31.42 -7.64 -10.39
CA ALA A 537 31.58 -6.29 -10.91
C ALA A 537 30.41 -5.37 -10.49
N THR A 538 29.18 -5.88 -10.55
CA THR A 538 27.97 -5.14 -10.15
C THR A 538 27.99 -4.81 -8.65
N TYR A 539 28.33 -5.79 -7.80
CA TYR A 539 28.43 -5.57 -6.36
C TYR A 539 29.58 -4.63 -5.98
N ALA A 540 30.72 -4.71 -6.67
CA ALA A 540 31.88 -3.84 -6.42
C ALA A 540 31.55 -2.36 -6.62
N GLN A 541 30.68 -2.02 -7.59
CA GLN A 541 30.19 -0.64 -7.77
C GLN A 541 29.44 -0.15 -6.53
N VAL A 542 28.60 -0.99 -5.93
CA VAL A 542 27.87 -0.66 -4.69
C VAL A 542 28.82 -0.58 -3.51
N ALA A 543 29.75 -1.53 -3.37
CA ALA A 543 30.73 -1.55 -2.29
C ALA A 543 31.63 -0.31 -2.28
N LYS A 544 31.94 0.26 -3.45
CA LYS A 544 32.70 1.52 -3.57
C LYS A 544 31.93 2.71 -3.00
N LYS A 545 30.62 2.79 -3.22
CA LYS A 545 29.76 3.87 -2.70
C LYS A 545 29.38 3.66 -1.23
N ARG A 546 29.15 2.40 -0.83
CA ARG A 546 28.69 1.99 0.50
C ARG A 546 29.61 0.90 1.08
N PRO A 547 30.81 1.27 1.53
CA PRO A 547 31.81 0.31 2.00
C PRO A 547 31.42 -0.40 3.30
N ASP A 548 30.45 0.15 4.03
CA ASP A 548 29.89 -0.33 5.29
C ASP A 548 28.70 -1.29 5.11
N TRP A 549 28.20 -1.48 3.89
CA TRP A 549 27.08 -2.39 3.63
C TRP A 549 27.54 -3.86 3.63
N ALA A 550 27.61 -4.45 4.82
CA ALA A 550 28.10 -5.81 5.06
C ALA A 550 27.53 -6.89 4.12
N ALA A 551 26.23 -6.82 3.81
CA ALA A 551 25.57 -7.80 2.94
C ALA A 551 26.16 -7.85 1.52
N ILE A 552 26.68 -6.73 1.00
CA ILE A 552 27.31 -6.66 -0.32
C ILE A 552 28.62 -7.45 -0.32
N HIS A 553 29.47 -7.24 0.68
CA HIS A 553 30.73 -7.98 0.83
C HIS A 553 30.48 -9.48 0.97
N GLY A 554 29.43 -9.88 1.69
CA GLY A 554 29.05 -11.28 1.83
C GLY A 554 28.63 -11.91 0.50
N ARG A 555 27.87 -11.17 -0.33
CA ARG A 555 27.52 -11.63 -1.68
C ARG A 555 28.71 -11.67 -2.63
N ILE A 556 29.65 -10.73 -2.53
CA ILE A 556 30.92 -10.76 -3.27
C ILE A 556 31.72 -12.01 -2.90
N GLY A 557 31.84 -12.31 -1.61
CA GLY A 557 32.53 -13.53 -1.14
C GLY A 557 31.88 -14.81 -1.66
N TYR A 558 30.54 -14.86 -1.64
CA TYR A 558 29.81 -15.97 -2.23
C TYR A 558 30.02 -16.09 -3.74
N ALA A 559 30.01 -14.98 -4.47
CA ALA A 559 30.27 -14.96 -5.90
C ALA A 559 31.69 -15.47 -6.24
N TYR A 560 32.70 -15.03 -5.51
CA TYR A 560 34.08 -15.50 -5.65
C TYR A 560 34.22 -16.99 -5.33
N SER A 561 33.56 -17.46 -4.27
CA SER A 561 33.57 -18.87 -3.88
C SER A 561 32.98 -19.75 -4.99
N MET A 562 31.84 -19.35 -5.56
CA MET A 562 31.21 -20.06 -6.69
C MET A 562 32.02 -19.98 -7.98
N ALA A 563 32.86 -18.94 -8.15
CA ALA A 563 33.81 -18.81 -9.25
C ALA A 563 35.13 -19.59 -9.04
N GLY A 564 35.30 -20.26 -7.88
CA GLY A 564 36.53 -20.97 -7.52
C GLY A 564 37.69 -20.06 -7.07
N GLN A 565 37.44 -18.76 -6.87
CA GLN A 565 38.44 -17.77 -6.44
C GLN A 565 38.48 -17.69 -4.91
N LEU A 566 38.98 -18.77 -4.29
CA LEU A 566 38.84 -19.01 -2.85
C LEU A 566 39.50 -17.92 -1.98
N GLY A 567 40.72 -17.49 -2.30
CA GLY A 567 41.40 -16.43 -1.52
C GLY A 567 40.62 -15.10 -1.49
N GLN A 568 40.08 -14.67 -2.63
CA GLN A 568 39.26 -13.45 -2.72
C GLN A 568 37.91 -13.62 -2.00
N ALA A 569 37.36 -14.83 -1.99
CA ALA A 569 36.16 -15.14 -1.23
C ALA A 569 36.42 -14.99 0.29
N ALA A 570 37.56 -15.48 0.79
CA ALA A 570 37.94 -15.38 2.19
C ALA A 570 38.10 -13.92 2.62
N ASP A 571 38.74 -13.09 1.81
CA ASP A 571 38.88 -11.64 2.07
C ASP A 571 37.53 -10.94 2.19
N ALA A 572 36.62 -11.21 1.24
CA ALA A 572 35.29 -10.60 1.24
C ALA A 572 34.42 -11.06 2.42
N TYR A 573 34.51 -12.34 2.80
CA TYR A 573 33.84 -12.86 3.99
C TYR A 573 34.43 -12.27 5.28
N ARG A 574 35.76 -12.18 5.42
CA ARG A 574 36.41 -11.50 6.55
C ARG A 574 35.98 -10.05 6.67
N ARG A 575 35.90 -9.33 5.54
CA ARG A 575 35.40 -7.95 5.52
C ARG A 575 33.96 -7.85 6.02
N THR A 576 33.12 -8.80 5.63
CA THR A 576 31.74 -8.89 6.12
C THR A 576 31.70 -9.11 7.63
N LEU A 577 32.55 -10.01 8.17
CA LEU A 577 32.62 -10.29 9.60
C LEU A 577 33.24 -9.14 10.42
N THR A 578 34.07 -8.29 9.81
CA THR A 578 34.51 -7.03 10.45
C THR A 578 33.33 -6.07 10.65
N LEU A 579 32.41 -6.01 9.67
CA LEU A 579 31.25 -5.12 9.72
C LEU A 579 30.08 -5.71 10.52
N ARG A 580 29.90 -7.03 10.45
CA ARG A 580 28.85 -7.82 11.10
C ARG A 580 29.45 -9.09 11.73
N PRO A 581 30.06 -8.99 12.92
CA PRO A 581 30.71 -10.12 13.59
C PRO A 581 29.75 -11.24 14.01
N ASP A 582 28.47 -10.93 14.11
CA ASP A 582 27.36 -11.81 14.48
C ASP A 582 26.79 -12.63 13.30
N SER A 583 27.31 -12.45 12.08
CA SER A 583 26.82 -13.15 10.91
C SER A 583 27.25 -14.62 10.87
N THR A 584 26.46 -15.49 11.50
CA THR A 584 26.67 -16.95 11.51
C THR A 584 26.73 -17.54 10.11
N VAL A 585 25.86 -17.08 9.21
CA VAL A 585 25.83 -17.54 7.80
C VAL A 585 27.18 -17.30 7.12
N VAL A 586 27.73 -16.09 7.20
CA VAL A 586 29.00 -15.77 6.53
C VAL A 586 30.18 -16.44 7.23
N ARG A 587 30.15 -16.53 8.55
CA ARG A 587 31.17 -17.24 9.33
C ARG A 587 31.23 -18.72 8.96
N TYR A 588 30.08 -19.37 8.80
CA TYR A 588 30.00 -20.76 8.33
C TYR A 588 30.53 -20.90 6.90
N GLN A 589 30.22 -19.97 5.99
CA GLN A 589 30.78 -20.01 4.63
C GLN A 589 32.31 -19.83 4.64
N LEU A 590 32.85 -18.97 5.51
CA LEU A 590 34.29 -18.81 5.68
C LEU A 590 34.94 -20.07 6.27
N ALA A 591 34.33 -20.70 7.28
CA ALA A 591 34.82 -21.94 7.87
C ALA A 591 34.91 -23.06 6.81
N ARG A 592 33.85 -23.24 6.01
CA ARG A 592 33.83 -24.21 4.89
C ARG A 592 34.85 -23.90 3.79
N LEU A 593 35.08 -22.62 3.54
CA LEU A 593 36.10 -22.18 2.60
C LEU A 593 37.50 -22.59 3.07
N TYR A 594 37.80 -22.37 4.35
CA TYR A 594 39.05 -22.83 4.96
C TYR A 594 39.19 -24.35 4.98
N GLU A 595 38.12 -25.12 5.20
CA GLU A 595 38.14 -26.59 5.03
C GLU A 595 38.57 -26.96 3.61
N THR A 596 37.98 -26.31 2.61
CA THR A 596 38.26 -26.59 1.19
C THR A 596 39.70 -26.23 0.80
N GLU A 597 40.27 -25.19 1.42
CA GLU A 597 41.67 -24.80 1.24
C GLU A 597 42.67 -25.62 2.09
N GLY A 598 42.19 -26.54 2.93
CA GLY A 598 43.02 -27.33 3.85
C GLY A 598 43.53 -26.54 5.06
N GLN A 599 43.00 -25.35 5.34
CA GLN A 599 43.36 -24.52 6.48
C GLN A 599 42.58 -24.93 7.74
N LEU A 600 42.85 -26.16 8.22
CA LEU A 600 42.06 -26.82 9.27
C LEU A 600 41.98 -25.99 10.57
N GLN A 601 43.06 -25.32 10.97
CA GLN A 601 43.09 -24.48 12.18
C GLN A 601 42.20 -23.24 12.07
N ALA A 602 42.20 -22.59 10.91
CA ALA A 602 41.37 -21.43 10.66
C ALA A 602 39.89 -21.83 10.64
N ALA A 603 39.55 -22.95 9.98
CA ALA A 603 38.21 -23.52 9.99
C ALA A 603 37.75 -23.86 11.43
N ALA A 604 38.57 -24.54 12.22
CA ALA A 604 38.25 -24.92 13.59
C ALA A 604 38.01 -23.70 14.49
N THR A 605 38.76 -22.62 14.30
CA THR A 605 38.56 -21.35 15.02
C THR A 605 37.19 -20.76 14.71
N GLU A 606 36.81 -20.69 13.43
CA GLU A 606 35.50 -20.16 13.03
C GLU A 606 34.34 -21.02 13.55
N TYR A 607 34.46 -22.36 13.55
CA TYR A 607 33.45 -23.24 14.12
C TYR A 607 33.33 -23.13 15.64
N ARG A 608 34.43 -22.89 16.37
CA ARG A 608 34.36 -22.61 17.82
C ARG A 608 33.54 -21.35 18.09
N THR A 609 33.82 -20.27 17.36
CA THR A 609 33.03 -19.03 17.48
C THR A 609 31.57 -19.24 17.06
N LEU A 610 31.29 -20.04 16.03
CA LEU A 610 29.91 -20.41 15.68
C LEU A 610 29.21 -21.17 16.81
N LEU A 611 29.91 -22.06 17.52
CA LEU A 611 29.34 -22.79 18.66
C LEU A 611 29.12 -21.91 19.89
N GLU A 612 29.95 -20.89 20.10
CA GLU A 612 29.71 -19.87 21.12
C GLU A 612 28.46 -19.05 20.81
N GLN A 613 28.27 -18.66 19.54
CA GLN A 613 27.11 -17.88 19.08
C GLN A 613 25.83 -18.70 19.01
N THR A 614 25.95 -19.97 18.59
CA THR A 614 24.82 -20.88 18.36
C THR A 614 25.10 -22.26 18.96
N PRO A 615 25.00 -22.39 20.30
CA PRO A 615 25.32 -23.64 20.98
C PRO A 615 24.30 -24.75 20.71
N ALA A 616 23.21 -24.53 20.00
CA ALA A 616 22.22 -25.58 19.74
C ALA A 616 22.41 -26.27 18.37
N GLU A 617 23.30 -25.76 17.50
CA GLU A 617 23.45 -26.31 16.15
C GLU A 617 24.35 -27.59 16.17
N PRO A 618 23.81 -28.77 15.80
CA PRO A 618 24.60 -30.00 15.77
C PRO A 618 25.67 -29.98 14.67
N GLU A 619 25.40 -29.32 13.54
CA GLU A 619 26.30 -29.32 12.39
C GLU A 619 27.68 -28.74 12.73
N TYR A 620 27.73 -27.61 13.44
CA TYR A 620 29.00 -26.95 13.78
C TYR A 620 29.84 -27.82 14.72
N ARG A 621 29.19 -28.63 15.57
CA ARG A 621 29.89 -29.59 16.45
C ARG A 621 30.49 -30.73 15.66
N ILE A 622 29.73 -31.30 14.73
CA ILE A 622 30.18 -32.40 13.88
C ILE A 622 31.38 -31.92 13.06
N ARG A 623 31.27 -30.77 12.40
CA ARG A 623 32.36 -30.18 11.61
C ARG A 623 33.61 -29.90 12.45
N LEU A 624 33.45 -29.30 13.64
CA LEU A 624 34.59 -29.07 14.53
C LEU A 624 35.22 -30.38 15.01
N ALA A 625 34.42 -31.40 15.31
CA ALA A 625 34.93 -32.71 15.70
C ALA A 625 35.70 -33.38 14.56
N ASP A 626 35.18 -33.36 13.34
CA ASP A 626 35.85 -33.90 12.16
C ASP A 626 37.23 -33.25 11.95
N LEU A 627 37.30 -31.93 12.09
CA LEU A 627 38.57 -31.18 11.99
C LEU A 627 39.58 -31.57 13.09
N LEU A 628 39.12 -31.76 14.33
CA LEU A 628 39.98 -32.19 15.43
C LEU A 628 40.50 -33.63 15.24
N ILE A 629 39.68 -34.50 14.63
CA ILE A 629 40.09 -35.87 14.29
C ILE A 629 41.13 -35.85 13.17
N GLU A 630 40.93 -35.00 12.16
CA GLU A 630 41.86 -34.84 11.05
C GLU A 630 43.20 -34.25 11.51
N GLU A 631 43.18 -33.21 12.33
CA GLU A 631 44.36 -32.63 12.97
C GLU A 631 45.14 -33.67 13.79
N ALA A 632 44.44 -34.45 14.62
CA ALA A 632 45.07 -35.49 15.45
C ALA A 632 45.68 -36.63 14.62
N SER A 633 45.29 -36.76 13.34
CA SER A 633 45.78 -37.81 12.47
C SER A 633 47.16 -37.52 11.85
N ASP A 634 47.69 -36.29 11.94
CA ASP A 634 48.98 -35.86 11.34
C ASP A 634 49.23 -36.36 9.89
N GLY A 635 48.16 -36.67 9.16
CA GLY A 635 48.21 -37.31 7.84
C GLY A 635 48.67 -38.78 7.81
N GLN A 636 48.91 -39.43 8.96
CA GLN A 636 49.34 -40.82 9.08
C GLN A 636 48.26 -41.72 9.71
N MET A 637 47.96 -42.83 9.05
CA MET A 637 46.91 -43.79 9.48
C MET A 637 47.16 -44.38 10.89
N THR A 638 48.41 -44.39 11.36
CA THR A 638 48.82 -45.01 12.63
C THR A 638 48.74 -44.10 13.86
N SER A 639 48.49 -42.79 13.73
CA SER A 639 48.58 -41.85 14.88
C SER A 639 47.33 -41.80 15.77
N LEU A 640 46.21 -42.40 15.36
CA LEU A 640 44.93 -42.35 16.08
C LEU A 640 44.62 -43.61 16.90
N LEU A 641 45.59 -44.50 17.09
CA LEU A 641 45.38 -45.75 17.83
C LEU A 641 45.10 -45.53 19.32
N GLU A 642 45.67 -44.48 19.91
CA GLU A 642 45.46 -44.11 21.32
C GLU A 642 44.64 -42.81 21.46
N PRO A 643 43.77 -42.68 22.48
CA PRO A 643 43.01 -41.45 22.73
C PRO A 643 43.91 -40.26 23.08
N THR A 644 44.04 -39.31 22.16
CA THR A 644 44.64 -38.00 22.40
C THR A 644 43.65 -37.01 23.03
N PRO A 645 44.09 -35.94 23.71
CA PRO A 645 43.21 -34.90 24.22
C PRO A 645 42.27 -34.30 23.15
N GLN A 646 42.73 -34.21 21.90
CA GLN A 646 41.98 -33.71 20.74
C GLN A 646 40.86 -34.68 20.35
N THR A 647 41.16 -35.98 20.25
CA THR A 647 40.15 -37.00 19.93
C THR A 647 39.11 -37.17 21.04
N GLN A 648 39.49 -37.02 22.31
CA GLN A 648 38.54 -37.01 23.42
C GLN A 648 37.58 -35.82 23.37
N ARG A 649 38.09 -34.63 23.00
CA ARG A 649 37.24 -33.45 22.74
C ARG A 649 36.32 -33.66 21.56
N ALA A 650 36.80 -34.26 20.46
CA ALA A 650 35.98 -34.59 19.31
C ALA A 650 34.85 -35.57 19.67
N GLU A 651 35.15 -36.62 20.45
CA GLU A 651 34.15 -37.57 20.95
C GLU A 651 33.08 -36.85 21.80
N ALA A 652 33.47 -35.95 22.71
CA ALA A 652 32.52 -35.19 23.52
C ALA A 652 31.60 -34.28 22.66
N LEU A 653 32.17 -33.63 21.64
CA LEU A 653 31.40 -32.79 20.70
C LEU A 653 30.40 -33.62 19.89
N LEU A 654 30.79 -34.80 19.41
CA LEU A 654 29.93 -35.70 18.65
C LEU A 654 28.81 -36.29 19.51
N ARG A 655 29.09 -36.70 20.75
CA ARG A 655 28.04 -37.14 21.70
C ARG A 655 27.00 -36.04 21.88
N ARG A 656 27.45 -34.81 22.12
CA ARG A 656 26.52 -33.68 22.28
C ARG A 656 25.76 -33.35 21.01
N ALA A 657 26.35 -33.52 19.82
CA ALA A 657 25.67 -33.33 18.55
C ALA A 657 24.55 -34.36 18.34
N ILE A 658 24.82 -35.62 18.67
CA ILE A 658 23.85 -36.72 18.62
C ILE A 658 22.71 -36.48 19.62
N ASP A 659 23.01 -36.02 20.84
CA ASP A 659 21.97 -35.68 21.83
C ASP A 659 21.03 -34.57 21.35
N LEU A 660 21.57 -33.60 20.60
CA LEU A 660 20.80 -32.46 20.07
C LEU A 660 19.93 -32.85 18.87
N ASP A 661 20.42 -33.75 18.01
CA ASP A 661 19.65 -34.28 16.87
C ASP A 661 19.94 -35.77 16.64
N PRO A 662 19.16 -36.67 17.29
CA PRO A 662 19.33 -38.11 17.19
C PRO A 662 19.02 -38.72 15.82
N ASN A 663 18.42 -37.96 14.90
CA ASN A 663 18.09 -38.44 13.55
C ASN A 663 19.16 -38.07 12.53
N ARG A 664 20.18 -37.27 12.93
CA ARG A 664 21.23 -36.80 12.04
C ARG A 664 22.36 -37.82 11.91
N VAL A 665 22.33 -38.58 10.83
CA VAL A 665 23.29 -39.65 10.50
C VAL A 665 24.75 -39.20 10.58
N GLN A 666 25.09 -37.97 10.19
CA GLN A 666 26.48 -37.50 10.13
C GLN A 666 27.19 -37.56 11.50
N GLY A 667 26.48 -37.30 12.61
CA GLY A 667 27.08 -37.38 13.95
C GLY A 667 27.47 -38.81 14.33
N TYR A 668 26.58 -39.78 14.03
CA TYR A 668 26.86 -41.20 14.21
C TYR A 668 28.01 -41.68 13.31
N TRP A 669 28.07 -41.17 12.08
CA TRP A 669 29.12 -41.52 11.11
C TRP A 669 30.51 -41.10 11.60
N SER A 670 30.67 -39.83 11.97
CA SER A 670 31.93 -39.30 12.50
C SER A 670 32.36 -39.99 13.80
N MET A 671 31.39 -40.34 14.67
CA MET A 671 31.65 -41.09 15.90
C MET A 671 32.12 -42.52 15.62
N GLY A 672 31.39 -43.24 14.77
CA GLY A 672 31.73 -44.62 14.41
C GLY A 672 33.11 -44.73 13.77
N LEU A 673 33.47 -43.79 12.88
CA LEU A 673 34.80 -43.73 12.27
C LEU A 673 35.91 -43.43 13.28
N LEU A 674 35.69 -42.50 14.22
CA LEU A 674 36.67 -42.19 15.27
C LEU A 674 36.97 -43.41 16.12
N LEU A 675 35.93 -44.11 16.59
CA LEU A 675 36.05 -45.30 17.43
C LEU A 675 36.71 -46.47 16.67
N ALA A 676 36.35 -46.66 15.40
CA ALA A 676 36.97 -47.68 14.57
C ALA A 676 38.47 -47.43 14.36
N ARG A 677 38.90 -46.17 14.19
CA ARG A 677 40.32 -45.78 14.09
C ARG A 677 41.11 -46.03 15.38
N GLN A 678 40.44 -45.98 16.53
CA GLN A 678 41.00 -46.31 17.85
C GLN A 678 40.93 -47.81 18.20
N ASN A 679 40.59 -48.69 17.23
CA ASN A 679 40.34 -50.12 17.45
C ASN A 679 39.23 -50.45 18.47
N ARG A 680 38.37 -49.48 18.80
CA ARG A 680 37.19 -49.67 19.67
C ARG A 680 36.03 -50.22 18.85
N TYR A 681 36.27 -51.35 18.18
CA TYR A 681 35.33 -51.94 17.20
C TYR A 681 33.95 -52.28 17.77
N PRO A 682 33.81 -52.85 18.99
CA PRO A 682 32.48 -53.10 19.56
C PRO A 682 31.65 -51.83 19.78
N GLU A 683 32.29 -50.73 20.17
CA GLU A 683 31.60 -49.44 20.36
C GLU A 683 31.26 -48.80 19.01
N ALA A 684 32.20 -48.83 18.05
CA ALA A 684 31.98 -48.34 16.69
C ALA A 684 30.78 -49.04 16.02
N LEU A 685 30.64 -50.35 16.25
CA LEU A 685 29.57 -51.17 15.70
C LEU A 685 28.18 -50.62 16.07
N ALA A 686 27.95 -50.26 17.34
CA ALA A 686 26.67 -49.74 17.80
C ALA A 686 26.26 -48.43 17.07
N PHE A 687 27.22 -47.57 16.73
CA PHE A 687 26.94 -46.35 15.97
C PHE A 687 26.61 -46.65 14.50
N PHE A 688 27.31 -47.58 13.84
CA PHE A 688 26.99 -47.97 12.47
C PHE A 688 25.69 -48.78 12.35
N GLU A 689 25.35 -49.60 13.34
CA GLU A 689 24.04 -50.27 13.41
C GLU A 689 22.93 -49.21 13.49
N LYS A 690 23.12 -48.16 14.30
CA LYS A 690 22.16 -47.04 14.35
C LYS A 690 22.03 -46.29 13.02
N ILE A 691 23.12 -46.14 12.27
CA ILE A 691 23.08 -45.55 10.92
C ILE A 691 22.28 -46.45 9.98
N ALA A 692 22.43 -47.77 10.04
CA ALA A 692 21.66 -48.70 9.22
C ALA A 692 20.15 -48.67 9.56
N GLU A 693 19.77 -48.38 10.81
CA GLU A 693 18.36 -48.11 11.17
C GLU A 693 17.83 -46.81 10.55
N LEU A 694 18.62 -45.73 10.60
CA LEU A 694 18.22 -44.41 10.12
C LEU A 694 18.29 -44.28 8.58
N ALA A 695 19.22 -44.97 7.95
CA ALA A 695 19.51 -44.92 6.51
C ALA A 695 19.81 -46.32 5.94
N PRO A 696 18.82 -47.24 5.92
CA PRO A 696 19.01 -48.63 5.50
C PRO A 696 19.35 -48.80 4.01
N GLN A 697 19.24 -47.73 3.22
CA GLN A 697 19.55 -47.77 1.78
C GLN A 697 20.94 -47.24 1.45
N ASP A 698 21.72 -46.80 2.43
CA ASP A 698 23.10 -46.37 2.20
C ASP A 698 24.01 -47.61 2.08
N PRO A 699 24.61 -47.89 0.90
CA PRO A 699 25.53 -49.02 0.80
C PRO A 699 26.75 -48.85 1.70
N GLN A 700 27.20 -47.62 1.94
CA GLN A 700 28.45 -47.38 2.66
C GLN A 700 28.38 -47.82 4.12
N VAL A 701 27.21 -47.72 4.78
CA VAL A 701 27.05 -48.24 6.15
C VAL A 701 27.19 -49.76 6.19
N HIS A 702 26.62 -50.48 5.22
CA HIS A 702 26.73 -51.94 5.17
C HIS A 702 28.15 -52.42 4.87
N ALA A 703 28.91 -51.69 4.04
CA ALA A 703 30.34 -51.97 3.87
C ALA A 703 31.13 -51.76 5.18
N CYS A 704 30.85 -50.69 5.93
CA CYS A 704 31.47 -50.44 7.23
C CYS A 704 31.10 -51.50 8.27
N LEU A 705 29.83 -51.89 8.35
CA LEU A 705 29.35 -52.97 9.23
C LEU A 705 30.00 -54.31 8.89
N GLY A 706 30.05 -54.69 7.61
CA GLY A 706 30.72 -55.91 7.17
C GLY A 706 32.18 -55.98 7.61
N ASN A 707 32.93 -54.89 7.41
CA ASN A 707 34.32 -54.79 7.84
C ASN A 707 34.49 -54.83 9.37
N LEU A 708 33.56 -54.25 10.13
CA LEU A 708 33.61 -54.25 11.60
C LEU A 708 33.26 -55.63 12.18
N TYR A 709 32.24 -56.31 11.66
CA TYR A 709 31.91 -57.68 12.06
C TYR A 709 33.02 -58.67 11.73
N ASP A 710 33.67 -58.53 10.57
CA ASP A 710 34.81 -59.35 10.17
C ASP A 710 36.00 -59.18 11.14
N ARG A 711 36.34 -57.93 11.51
CA ARG A 711 37.38 -57.64 12.52
C ARG A 711 37.03 -58.14 13.92
N LEU A 712 35.76 -58.35 14.22
CA LEU A 712 35.27 -58.92 15.48
C LEU A 712 35.13 -60.45 15.45
N GLY A 713 35.48 -61.11 14.33
CA GLY A 713 35.36 -62.56 14.15
C GLY A 713 33.93 -63.06 13.91
N ARG A 714 33.00 -62.17 13.58
CA ARG A 714 31.57 -62.44 13.34
C ARG A 714 31.31 -62.60 11.84
N ALA A 715 31.81 -63.70 11.28
CA ALA A 715 31.86 -63.92 9.84
C ALA A 715 30.48 -64.03 9.15
N ALA A 716 29.46 -64.55 9.86
CA ALA A 716 28.11 -64.70 9.30
C ALA A 716 27.46 -63.33 9.08
N GLU A 717 27.46 -62.48 10.11
CA GLU A 717 26.91 -61.13 10.05
C GLU A 717 27.69 -60.24 9.07
N ALA A 718 29.02 -60.44 8.98
CA ALA A 718 29.84 -59.76 7.97
C ALA A 718 29.39 -60.10 6.54
N GLN A 719 29.15 -61.38 6.26
CA GLN A 719 28.70 -61.85 4.95
C GLN A 719 27.32 -61.30 4.57
N ASP A 720 26.39 -61.24 5.52
CA ASP A 720 25.06 -60.66 5.30
C ASP A 720 25.13 -59.18 4.91
N HIS A 721 25.97 -58.39 5.59
CA HIS A 721 26.14 -56.98 5.26
C HIS A 721 26.92 -56.74 3.96
N PHE A 722 27.89 -57.59 3.61
CA PHE A 722 28.53 -57.52 2.30
C PHE A 722 27.56 -57.86 1.16
N ALA A 723 26.67 -58.83 1.35
CA ALA A 723 25.63 -59.15 0.38
C ALA A 723 24.64 -57.98 0.19
N GLU A 724 24.24 -57.33 1.28
CA GLU A 724 23.35 -56.15 1.23
C GLU A 724 24.04 -54.95 0.57
N TYR A 725 25.33 -54.72 0.85
CA TYR A 725 26.14 -53.71 0.16
C TYR A 725 26.13 -53.91 -1.37
N ASP A 726 26.38 -55.13 -1.84
CA ASP A 726 26.40 -55.44 -3.28
C ASP A 726 25.02 -55.30 -3.93
N LEU A 727 23.96 -55.70 -3.22
CA LEU A 727 22.57 -55.54 -3.65
C LEU A 727 22.24 -54.05 -3.85
N LEU A 728 22.50 -53.21 -2.85
CA LEU A 728 22.20 -51.78 -2.89
C LEU A 728 23.04 -51.05 -3.94
N LYS A 729 24.33 -51.41 -4.08
CA LYS A 729 25.21 -50.87 -5.13
C LYS A 729 24.71 -51.20 -6.53
N ARG A 730 24.24 -52.44 -6.75
CA ARG A 730 23.63 -52.86 -8.02
C ARG A 730 22.34 -52.08 -8.30
N LYS A 731 21.48 -51.90 -7.29
CA LYS A 731 20.23 -51.13 -7.40
C LYS A 731 20.51 -49.66 -7.76
N ARG A 732 21.47 -49.03 -7.10
CA ARG A 732 21.89 -47.64 -7.39
C ARG A 732 22.41 -47.49 -8.81
N ARG A 733 23.28 -48.41 -9.27
CA ARG A 733 23.78 -48.41 -10.65
C ARG A 733 22.66 -48.53 -11.71
N LEU A 734 21.61 -49.31 -11.42
CA LEU A 734 20.46 -49.43 -12.30
C LEU A 734 19.62 -48.16 -12.33
N GLN A 735 19.43 -47.50 -11.18
CA GLN A 735 18.76 -46.21 -11.08
C GLN A 735 19.53 -45.11 -11.83
N ASP A 736 20.85 -45.03 -11.66
CA ASP A 736 21.68 -44.04 -12.35
C ASP A 736 21.61 -44.20 -13.87
N LYS A 737 21.59 -45.45 -14.37
CA LYS A 737 21.38 -45.73 -15.80
C LYS A 737 20.01 -45.27 -16.29
N ALA A 738 18.95 -45.56 -15.54
CA ALA A 738 17.59 -45.13 -15.90
C ALA A 738 17.47 -43.60 -15.91
N MET A 739 18.08 -42.92 -14.94
CA MET A 739 18.11 -41.46 -14.89
C MET A 739 18.90 -40.83 -16.04
N ALA A 740 20.07 -41.37 -16.37
CA ALA A 740 20.85 -40.91 -17.52
C ALA A 740 20.09 -41.07 -18.85
N GLU A 741 19.28 -42.13 -18.96
CA GLU A 741 18.42 -42.35 -20.13
C GLU A 741 17.25 -41.36 -20.19
N VAL A 742 16.66 -41.01 -19.05
CA VAL A 742 15.65 -39.94 -18.93
C VAL A 742 16.24 -38.58 -19.28
N GLU A 743 17.42 -38.22 -18.76
CA GLU A 743 18.11 -36.96 -19.08
C GLU A 743 18.43 -36.86 -20.56
N LYS A 744 18.95 -37.93 -21.16
CA LYS A 744 19.22 -37.98 -22.61
C LYS A 744 17.96 -37.79 -23.44
N ASN A 745 16.83 -38.36 -23.00
CA ASN A 745 15.53 -38.16 -23.66
C ASN A 745 15.01 -36.72 -23.48
N LEU A 746 15.21 -36.11 -22.31
CA LEU A 746 14.87 -34.71 -22.05
C LEU A 746 15.70 -33.74 -22.91
N GLU A 747 17.01 -33.97 -23.04
CA GLU A 747 17.88 -33.21 -23.94
C GLU A 747 17.43 -33.34 -25.40
N LEU A 748 17.05 -34.55 -25.83
CA LEU A 748 16.52 -34.79 -27.18
C LEU A 748 15.22 -34.03 -27.42
N VAL A 749 14.29 -34.05 -26.46
CA VAL A 749 13.03 -33.30 -26.51
C VAL A 749 13.28 -31.79 -26.55
N GLN A 750 14.18 -31.26 -25.71
CA GLN A 750 14.58 -29.86 -25.73
C GLN A 750 15.20 -29.44 -27.07
N LYS A 751 16.02 -30.31 -27.67
CA LYS A 751 16.64 -30.06 -28.99
C LYS A 751 15.61 -30.07 -30.12
N ILE A 752 14.60 -30.92 -30.05
CA ILE A 752 13.47 -30.96 -31.01
C ILE A 752 12.58 -29.73 -30.84
N LEU A 753 12.28 -29.32 -29.60
CA LEU A 753 11.42 -28.16 -29.31
C LEU A 753 12.11 -26.81 -29.57
N GLY A 754 13.44 -26.73 -29.48
CA GLY A 754 14.22 -25.52 -29.80
C GLY A 754 14.52 -25.31 -31.29
N GLN A 755 14.10 -26.22 -32.17
CA GLN A 755 14.20 -26.11 -33.63
C GLN A 755 12.87 -25.68 -34.32
N ARG A 756 11.84 -25.37 -33.53
CA ARG A 756 10.60 -24.70 -33.97
C ARG A 756 10.53 -23.32 -33.35
#